data_AF-A0A1I1WQG2-F1
#
_entry.id   AF-A0A1I1WQG2-F1
#
_cell.length_a   1.000
_cell.length_b   1.000
_cell.length_c   1.000
_cell.angle_alpha   90.00
_cell.angle_beta   90.00
_cell.angle_gamma   90.00
#
_symmetry.space_group_name_H-M   'P 1'
#
loop_
_entity.id
_entity.type
_entity.pdbx_description
1 polymer ?
#
loop_
_entity_poly.entity_id
_entity_poly.type
_entity_poly.pdbx_seq_one_letter_code
_entity_poly.pdbx_strand_id
1 'polypeptide(L)'
;MYATFGRQYRKGLSQILILAILLTLIAALDTRPVYAANAPKIQRLSDAVQAGTTFTITGWDMTASSQDVAIKLDSTNTSPAAPPADALHPAIIQSDQKGNYVTVTMPGGAAAGVYNVWVKNATGWSAPAKLNAARALWISEKQAWSGQKITIVGRNFAGSEFGAGNGTVVRLKNSSNTVNQTITSGNAYMAEFSISSTTPLGTYDVEISSDSGVHWSKPSSGQQLQVVSVGSDPLGLGVAWAGNFNWANQVNASSYGAAPNSGVDETADIQAAIDAAGTNPNGGVVYLTDGTYRITSLHLSRKVVLRGQSRSGTILQYIGTGGATAIDSKTNFGQVGVANLTVTIAPGHTSRPDIFLILGSPWEVLDGSGNPTYPAGNVLERTAEQMFLKGVKIDYDLGTNGASGQRGFPMMTLGKERFLVADSDFRGFAGYAHNYVNQYSSFTNSYMEFSFGVYINTAEYYIATGNTLIGHTAVNAEKHGLSVRANNYVADNTIVGMRSVASGLVVGHENDGEAIMSEAPGGYFNYGTVSSASGLNVTVSADRALVAPTVMYSYPAIQIIDGTGLGQLRRVTGISGNTITVDKAWDKMPDSTSKWTLITPNEHTTAYNNTITDNDKGIWLFGNAYDSVVANNTFLDSEGVFIWSVNVKNANESNLSPNYFNRVTGNVLTGVSPLSKNSGVGVASERFDNGGGHYFAVQAFGNEFRGNDLSGTNETPVGNSITEAPSYNTGIYISTADIGYYDGNNDVSVSGDTTNTIVEDNTVRNKEYAVTLTHSSYGTVLAGNKTANITGSFVRDTGSHNTHNANNAGAAASQSTAAAPTFTPAAGSYSAPQTVTIASSTTGATIRYTTDGSTPNAGSPIYRTPLTISPSQTVKAMASKAGMLQSAVSTAAYTNSGGGNLTLQAESYADMSGIVNFGTTIGDLHDGDWIKFSNVNLGSGFATLRTRFTNGDVTAKTAEIRLDSLTGTLIGSISTPPTGGWSNWVETTSSLAGASGTHDIYIKFSGMTDFDWFRFEDSVNAPTPVTIQAESYNSSNSVSNYVTTIGGLNSGSWVKYSGVNLGSGFTQLKFRFANGESTTKTATVHLDSLTGTQIGTITTPATGGWSNWTEGTASLTPSSGIHDIYILFSGATDFDWFRFE
;
A
#
# COMPACT_ATOMS: atom_id res chain seq x y z
N MET A 1 -20.83 8.47 94.38
CA MET A 1 -19.47 8.64 93.82
C MET A 1 -18.68 7.30 93.80
N TYR A 2 -19.32 6.18 93.45
CA TYR A 2 -18.68 4.87 93.21
C TYR A 2 -19.65 4.03 92.35
N ALA A 3 -19.74 4.30 91.05
CA ALA A 3 -20.53 3.46 90.12
C ALA A 3 -20.19 3.63 88.62
N THR A 4 -19.09 4.31 88.26
CA THR A 4 -18.84 4.70 86.87
C THR A 4 -17.38 4.53 86.43
N PHE A 5 -16.67 3.54 86.97
CA PHE A 5 -15.31 3.16 86.53
C PHE A 5 -15.18 1.70 86.03
N GLY A 6 -16.25 0.89 86.11
CA GLY A 6 -16.21 -0.54 85.79
C GLY A 6 -16.66 -0.95 84.37
N ARG A 7 -17.15 -0.03 83.53
CA ARG A 7 -17.68 -0.36 82.18
C ARG A 7 -16.79 0.01 80.99
N GLN A 8 -15.73 0.80 81.17
CA GLN A 8 -14.83 1.15 80.06
C GLN A 8 -13.62 0.20 79.88
N TYR A 9 -13.17 -0.50 80.92
CA TYR A 9 -12.03 -1.42 80.79
C TYR A 9 -12.37 -2.79 80.17
N ARG A 10 -13.64 -3.23 80.21
CA ARG A 10 -14.06 -4.52 79.60
C ARG A 10 -14.35 -4.44 78.10
N LYS A 11 -14.56 -3.24 77.53
CA LYS A 11 -14.75 -3.05 76.06
C LYS A 11 -13.42 -2.88 75.31
N GLY A 12 -12.40 -2.27 75.93
CA GLY A 12 -11.08 -2.14 75.30
C GLY A 12 -10.31 -3.45 75.18
N LEU A 13 -10.32 -4.29 76.22
CA LEU A 13 -9.62 -5.59 76.21
C LEU A 13 -10.30 -6.64 75.33
N SER A 14 -11.62 -6.61 75.17
CA SER A 14 -12.34 -7.52 74.26
C SER A 14 -12.22 -7.09 72.80
N GLN A 15 -12.16 -5.79 72.50
CA GLN A 15 -11.91 -5.32 71.13
C GLN A 15 -10.46 -5.54 70.69
N ILE A 16 -9.47 -5.40 71.58
CA ILE A 16 -8.06 -5.70 71.26
C ILE A 16 -7.81 -7.20 71.09
N LEU A 17 -8.46 -8.05 71.91
CA LEU A 17 -8.35 -9.51 71.78
C LEU A 17 -9.10 -10.02 70.53
N ILE A 18 -10.26 -9.45 70.20
CA ILE A 18 -10.98 -9.77 68.95
C ILE A 18 -10.20 -9.28 67.73
N LEU A 19 -9.59 -8.09 67.76
CA LEU A 19 -8.78 -7.59 66.65
C LEU A 19 -7.49 -8.41 66.49
N ALA A 20 -6.84 -8.82 67.59
CA ALA A 20 -5.67 -9.69 67.54
C ALA A 20 -6.01 -11.11 67.05
N ILE A 21 -7.16 -11.67 67.45
CA ILE A 21 -7.68 -12.96 66.96
C ILE A 21 -8.13 -12.86 65.50
N LEU A 22 -8.73 -11.75 65.07
CA LEU A 22 -9.08 -11.51 63.66
C LEU A 22 -7.82 -11.35 62.81
N LEU A 23 -6.78 -10.63 63.28
CA LEU A 23 -5.51 -10.52 62.58
C LEU A 23 -4.74 -11.85 62.52
N THR A 24 -4.80 -12.69 63.58
CA THR A 24 -4.19 -14.03 63.55
C THR A 24 -5.01 -15.03 62.74
N LEU A 25 -6.34 -14.93 62.69
CA LEU A 25 -7.16 -15.73 61.76
C LEU A 25 -7.01 -15.27 60.31
N ILE A 26 -6.86 -13.96 60.03
CA ILE A 26 -6.60 -13.44 58.68
C ILE A 26 -5.20 -13.87 58.21
N ALA A 27 -4.20 -13.89 59.09
CA ALA A 27 -2.88 -14.42 58.78
C ALA A 27 -2.84 -15.96 58.65
N ALA A 28 -3.76 -16.69 59.31
CA ALA A 28 -3.88 -18.16 59.21
C ALA A 28 -4.82 -18.64 58.10
N LEU A 29 -5.68 -17.76 57.57
CA LEU A 29 -6.58 -17.98 56.42
C LEU A 29 -6.02 -17.38 55.13
N ASP A 30 -4.88 -16.69 55.17
CA ASP A 30 -4.12 -16.39 53.95
C ASP A 30 -3.43 -17.67 53.46
N THR A 31 -4.26 -18.58 52.92
CA THR A 31 -3.84 -19.82 52.27
C THR A 31 -3.45 -19.57 50.81
N ARG A 32 -3.22 -18.31 50.40
CA ARG A 32 -2.49 -18.03 49.16
C ARG A 32 -1.16 -18.79 49.30
N PRO A 33 -0.79 -19.65 48.34
CA PRO A 33 0.49 -20.31 48.41
C PRO A 33 1.54 -19.21 48.58
N VAL A 34 2.31 -19.26 49.67
CA VAL A 34 3.54 -18.47 49.78
C VAL A 34 4.49 -19.09 48.76
N TYR A 35 4.31 -18.73 47.49
CA TYR A 35 5.26 -19.02 46.45
C TYR A 35 6.57 -18.37 46.89
N ALA A 36 7.66 -19.13 46.84
CA ALA A 36 8.99 -18.59 47.08
C ALA A 36 9.18 -17.32 46.22
N ALA A 37 9.65 -16.23 46.82
CA ALA A 37 9.91 -15.00 46.08
C ALA A 37 10.89 -15.31 44.94
N ASN A 38 10.45 -15.15 43.69
CA ASN A 38 11.25 -15.48 42.51
C ASN A 38 12.08 -14.27 42.07
N ALA A 39 13.25 -14.50 41.48
CA ALA A 39 13.95 -13.45 40.75
C ALA A 39 13.11 -13.04 39.52
N PRO A 40 13.21 -11.78 39.04
CA PRO A 40 12.41 -11.32 37.92
C PRO A 40 12.67 -12.13 36.66
N LYS A 41 11.67 -12.19 35.77
CA LYS A 41 11.82 -12.74 34.43
C LYS A 41 11.40 -11.71 33.41
N ILE A 42 12.27 -11.46 32.43
CA ILE A 42 11.98 -10.54 31.32
C ILE A 42 11.28 -11.33 30.22
N GLN A 43 10.08 -10.88 29.85
CA GLN A 43 9.34 -11.41 28.71
C GLN A 43 9.73 -10.67 27.44
N ARG A 44 9.73 -9.34 27.48
CA ARG A 44 9.91 -8.49 26.30
C ARG A 44 10.52 -7.15 26.67
N LEU A 45 11.20 -6.57 25.69
CA LEU A 45 11.78 -5.23 25.71
C LEU A 45 11.19 -4.41 24.55
N SER A 46 11.17 -3.08 24.67
CA SER A 46 10.95 -2.20 23.51
C SER A 46 11.96 -2.52 22.40
N ASP A 47 11.52 -2.37 21.15
CA ASP A 47 12.40 -2.48 19.97
C ASP A 47 13.08 -1.13 19.66
N ALA A 48 14.26 -1.21 19.05
CA ALA A 48 15.06 -0.09 18.54
C ALA A 48 15.17 1.13 19.47
N VAL A 49 15.88 0.96 20.58
CA VAL A 49 16.06 1.98 21.62
C VAL A 49 17.37 2.72 21.43
N GLN A 50 17.28 4.04 21.33
CA GLN A 50 18.42 4.95 21.20
C GLN A 50 18.85 5.51 22.55
N ALA A 51 20.11 5.96 22.65
CA ALA A 51 20.56 6.74 23.79
C ALA A 51 19.64 7.95 24.04
N GLY A 52 19.22 8.15 25.28
CA GLY A 52 18.32 9.24 25.68
C GLY A 52 16.83 8.93 25.56
N THR A 53 16.43 7.82 24.92
CA THR A 53 15.02 7.44 24.75
C THR A 53 14.54 6.49 25.85
N THR A 54 13.23 6.48 26.09
CA THR A 54 12.62 5.57 27.07
C THR A 54 12.41 4.18 26.50
N PHE A 55 12.50 3.15 27.34
CA PHE A 55 12.10 1.80 26.98
C PHE A 55 11.46 1.08 28.16
N THR A 56 10.47 0.23 27.84
CA THR A 56 9.78 -0.60 28.82
C THR A 56 10.35 -2.02 28.79
N ILE A 57 10.46 -2.59 29.98
CA ILE A 57 10.82 -3.97 30.22
C ILE A 57 9.57 -4.63 30.80
N THR A 58 8.96 -5.54 30.04
CA THR A 58 7.78 -6.29 30.46
C THR A 58 8.17 -7.71 30.89
N GLY A 59 7.47 -8.23 31.89
CA GLY A 59 7.75 -9.55 32.44
C GLY A 59 7.03 -9.77 33.76
N TRP A 60 7.68 -10.47 34.70
CA TRP A 60 7.04 -10.84 35.97
C TRP A 60 8.00 -10.71 37.16
N ASP A 61 7.41 -10.63 38.35
CA ASP A 61 8.09 -10.52 39.65
C ASP A 61 8.98 -9.24 39.79
N MET A 62 8.70 -8.17 39.05
CA MET A 62 9.46 -6.91 39.05
C MET A 62 8.97 -5.92 40.14
N THR A 63 8.90 -6.35 41.39
CA THR A 63 8.32 -5.53 42.47
C THR A 63 9.24 -4.43 42.99
N ALA A 64 8.67 -3.29 43.41
CA ALA A 64 9.38 -2.03 43.62
C ALA A 64 10.33 -1.95 44.85
N SER A 65 10.18 -2.81 45.87
CA SER A 65 10.87 -2.62 47.18
C SER A 65 12.40 -2.69 47.13
N SER A 66 12.98 -3.21 46.05
CA SER A 66 14.42 -3.30 45.80
C SER A 66 14.72 -3.39 44.29
N GLN A 67 13.90 -2.70 43.50
CA GLN A 67 13.97 -2.74 42.04
C GLN A 67 15.18 -1.97 41.53
N ASP A 68 15.91 -2.58 40.59
CA ASP A 68 17.04 -1.98 39.89
C ASP A 68 17.05 -2.51 38.46
N VAL A 69 17.58 -1.72 37.53
CA VAL A 69 17.76 -2.12 36.14
C VAL A 69 19.21 -1.88 35.80
N ALA A 70 19.86 -2.89 35.22
CA ALA A 70 21.23 -2.78 34.75
C ALA A 70 21.29 -3.09 33.26
N ILE A 71 22.13 -2.37 32.53
CA ILE A 71 22.39 -2.60 31.11
C ILE A 71 23.88 -2.63 30.81
N LYS A 72 24.28 -3.45 29.85
CA LYS A 72 25.67 -3.50 29.37
C LYS A 72 25.71 -3.76 27.88
N LEU A 73 26.45 -2.93 27.14
CA LEU A 73 26.72 -3.16 25.72
C LEU A 73 27.38 -4.52 25.56
N ASP A 74 26.82 -5.37 24.71
CA ASP A 74 27.37 -6.67 24.39
C ASP A 74 28.03 -6.61 23.02
N SER A 75 29.36 -6.67 23.00
CA SER A 75 30.14 -6.72 21.77
C SER A 75 30.65 -8.13 21.45
N THR A 76 30.33 -9.12 22.27
CA THR A 76 30.93 -10.47 22.21
C THR A 76 29.90 -11.60 22.26
N ASN A 77 28.59 -11.28 22.24
CA ASN A 77 27.51 -12.23 22.38
C ASN A 77 27.63 -13.09 23.66
N THR A 78 27.83 -12.39 24.77
CA THR A 78 27.95 -12.99 26.10
C THR A 78 26.76 -12.60 26.97
N SER A 79 26.22 -13.53 27.74
CA SER A 79 25.02 -13.30 28.57
C SER A 79 25.31 -13.71 30.02
N PRO A 80 26.05 -12.90 30.80
CA PRO A 80 26.37 -13.25 32.17
C PRO A 80 25.11 -13.30 33.04
N ALA A 81 25.09 -14.22 34.01
CA ALA A 81 23.92 -14.45 34.87
C ALA A 81 23.55 -13.25 35.76
N ALA A 82 24.50 -12.34 36.00
CA ALA A 82 24.31 -11.09 36.74
C ALA A 82 25.07 -9.96 36.03
N PRO A 83 24.66 -8.69 36.21
CA PRO A 83 25.35 -7.56 35.59
C PRO A 83 26.78 -7.43 36.12
N PRO A 84 27.77 -7.14 35.26
CA PRO A 84 29.13 -6.83 35.70
C PRO A 84 29.18 -5.51 36.48
N ALA A 85 30.26 -5.30 37.24
CA ALA A 85 30.42 -4.11 38.09
C ALA A 85 30.41 -2.77 37.33
N ASP A 86 30.71 -2.80 36.03
CA ASP A 86 30.72 -1.65 35.12
C ASP A 86 29.48 -1.59 34.20
N ALA A 87 28.40 -2.28 34.57
CA ALA A 87 27.09 -2.10 33.97
C ALA A 87 26.54 -0.70 34.28
N LEU A 88 25.78 -0.14 33.35
CA LEU A 88 25.06 1.11 33.56
C LEU A 88 23.75 0.83 34.28
N HIS A 89 23.35 1.70 35.19
CA HIS A 89 22.10 1.60 35.94
C HIS A 89 21.16 2.75 35.53
N PRO A 90 20.36 2.58 34.46
CA PRO A 90 19.43 3.62 34.02
C PRO A 90 18.39 3.94 35.10
N ALA A 91 17.98 5.21 35.15
CA ALA A 91 16.95 5.65 36.07
C ALA A 91 15.59 5.01 35.72
N ILE A 92 14.96 4.42 36.73
CA ILE A 92 13.58 3.94 36.65
C ILE A 92 12.65 5.15 36.73
N ILE A 93 11.82 5.32 35.69
CA ILE A 93 10.87 6.43 35.59
C ILE A 93 9.42 5.99 35.81
N GLN A 94 9.15 4.70 35.66
CA GLN A 94 7.84 4.11 35.89
C GLN A 94 7.99 2.66 36.37
N SER A 95 7.18 2.28 37.34
CA SER A 95 7.15 0.91 37.87
C SER A 95 5.71 0.44 38.04
N ASP A 96 5.47 -0.82 37.72
CA ASP A 96 4.21 -1.48 38.03
C ASP A 96 4.16 -1.91 39.51
N GLN A 97 3.05 -1.65 40.19
CA GLN A 97 2.84 -2.15 41.54
C GLN A 97 2.68 -3.68 41.58
N LYS A 98 2.11 -4.27 40.52
CA LYS A 98 2.00 -5.74 40.37
C LYS A 98 3.30 -6.40 39.86
N GLY A 99 4.29 -5.60 39.46
CA GLY A 99 5.59 -6.09 39.00
C GLY A 99 5.56 -6.74 37.62
N ASN A 100 4.67 -6.32 36.71
CA ASN A 100 4.61 -6.80 35.33
C ASN A 100 5.44 -5.96 34.35
N TYR A 101 5.85 -4.75 34.72
CA TYR A 101 6.72 -3.93 33.90
C TYR A 101 7.53 -2.91 34.71
N VAL A 102 8.60 -2.43 34.09
CA VAL A 102 9.39 -1.28 34.52
C VAL A 102 9.83 -0.48 33.30
N THR A 103 9.71 0.84 33.34
CA THR A 103 10.17 1.72 32.27
C THR A 103 11.35 2.55 32.75
N VAL A 104 12.38 2.60 31.92
CA VAL A 104 13.62 3.34 32.20
C VAL A 104 13.97 4.25 31.03
N THR A 105 14.89 5.19 31.25
CA THR A 105 15.48 5.99 30.16
C THR A 105 16.87 5.46 29.84
N MET A 106 17.13 5.15 28.57
CA MET A 106 18.46 4.79 28.08
C MET A 106 19.41 5.97 28.32
N PRO A 107 20.59 5.80 28.96
CA PRO A 107 21.47 6.92 29.25
C PRO A 107 21.90 7.67 27.98
N GLY A 108 21.82 9.01 27.98
CA GLY A 108 22.05 9.82 26.77
C GLY A 108 23.46 9.72 26.16
N GLY A 109 24.45 9.26 26.92
CA GLY A 109 25.82 8.99 26.44
C GLY A 109 26.11 7.52 26.15
N ALA A 110 25.10 6.64 26.20
CA ALA A 110 25.30 5.22 25.92
C ALA A 110 25.70 5.00 24.46
N ALA A 111 26.63 4.08 24.21
CA ALA A 111 27.04 3.73 22.86
C ALA A 111 25.89 3.04 22.10
N ALA A 112 25.81 3.20 20.79
CA ALA A 112 24.86 2.43 19.99
C ALA A 112 25.26 0.95 19.92
N GLY A 113 24.27 0.05 19.92
CA GLY A 113 24.49 -1.39 19.74
C GLY A 113 23.50 -2.27 20.49
N VAL A 114 23.83 -3.56 20.57
CA VAL A 114 23.06 -4.59 21.29
C VAL A 114 23.47 -4.59 22.76
N TYR A 115 22.50 -4.63 23.67
CA TYR A 115 22.74 -4.62 25.12
C TYR A 115 22.18 -5.87 25.78
N ASN A 116 22.87 -6.36 26.82
CA ASN A 116 22.23 -7.16 27.85
C ASN A 116 21.47 -6.25 28.82
N VAL A 117 20.27 -6.67 29.22
CA VAL A 117 19.41 -5.99 30.18
C VAL A 117 19.03 -6.94 31.29
N TRP A 118 19.20 -6.51 32.54
CA TRP A 118 18.78 -7.22 33.75
C TRP A 118 17.81 -6.37 34.56
N VAL A 119 16.87 -7.03 35.24
CA VAL A 119 16.00 -6.42 36.25
C VAL A 119 16.21 -7.13 37.59
N LYS A 120 16.27 -6.36 38.67
CA LYS A 120 16.44 -6.87 40.04
C LYS A 120 15.16 -6.73 40.85
N ASN A 121 14.97 -7.64 41.79
CA ASN A 121 14.12 -7.46 42.97
C ASN A 121 14.83 -7.97 44.23
N ALA A 122 14.08 -8.20 45.32
CA ALA A 122 14.64 -8.62 46.61
C ALA A 122 15.31 -10.00 46.57
N THR A 123 14.89 -10.87 45.64
CA THR A 123 15.44 -12.21 45.46
C THR A 123 16.73 -12.18 44.65
N GLY A 124 16.86 -11.28 43.67
CA GLY A 124 18.06 -11.16 42.85
C GLY A 124 17.81 -10.61 41.46
N TRP A 125 18.80 -10.80 40.57
CA TRP A 125 18.75 -10.40 39.17
C TRP A 125 18.04 -11.44 38.30
N SER A 126 17.34 -10.97 37.28
CA SER A 126 16.82 -11.79 36.20
C SER A 126 17.95 -12.45 35.39
N ALA A 127 17.61 -13.43 34.54
CA ALA A 127 18.46 -13.71 33.39
C ALA A 127 18.50 -12.48 32.45
N PRO A 128 19.61 -12.23 31.73
CA PRO A 128 19.68 -11.12 30.79
C PRO A 128 18.77 -11.33 29.58
N ALA A 129 18.18 -10.24 29.09
CA ALA A 129 17.54 -10.16 27.78
C ALA A 129 18.33 -9.25 26.84
N LYS A 130 18.23 -9.49 25.52
CA LYS A 130 18.94 -8.69 24.50
C LYS A 130 18.07 -7.54 24.01
N LEU A 131 18.52 -6.31 24.26
CA LEU A 131 17.97 -5.09 23.66
C LEU A 131 18.66 -4.80 22.33
N ASN A 132 17.90 -4.32 21.33
CA ASN A 132 18.36 -3.95 19.98
C ASN A 132 18.93 -5.09 19.11
N ALA A 133 18.99 -6.33 19.61
CA ALA A 133 19.32 -7.48 18.76
C ALA A 133 18.23 -7.68 17.70
N ALA A 134 18.64 -8.14 16.51
CA ALA A 134 17.71 -8.52 15.46
C ALA A 134 16.72 -9.59 15.96
N ARG A 135 15.42 -9.40 15.71
CA ARG A 135 14.38 -10.41 15.96
C ARG A 135 13.82 -10.87 14.63
N ALA A 136 14.31 -12.00 14.11
CA ALA A 136 13.72 -12.61 12.93
C ALA A 136 12.40 -13.28 13.30
N LEU A 137 11.36 -13.06 12.49
CA LEU A 137 10.02 -13.59 12.75
C LEU A 137 9.68 -14.72 11.79
N TRP A 138 9.79 -14.49 10.48
CA TRP A 138 9.41 -15.45 9.43
C TRP A 138 10.11 -15.16 8.08
N ILE A 139 10.01 -16.09 7.13
CA ILE A 139 10.57 -15.97 5.77
C ILE A 139 9.48 -16.11 4.70
N SER A 140 9.66 -15.45 3.55
CA SER A 140 8.66 -15.36 2.48
C SER A 140 8.40 -16.66 1.74
N GLU A 141 9.35 -17.59 1.76
CA GLU A 141 9.28 -18.87 1.08
C GLU A 141 10.08 -19.93 1.83
N LYS A 142 9.61 -21.18 1.79
CA LYS A 142 10.33 -22.33 2.38
C LYS A 142 11.26 -23.05 1.39
N GLN A 143 11.25 -22.67 0.12
CA GLN A 143 12.07 -23.26 -0.94
C GLN A 143 12.66 -22.18 -1.85
N ALA A 144 13.95 -22.31 -2.17
CA ALA A 144 14.65 -21.40 -3.07
C ALA A 144 15.73 -22.13 -3.85
N TRP A 145 16.02 -21.68 -5.07
CA TRP A 145 17.23 -22.09 -5.79
C TRP A 145 18.27 -20.97 -5.80
N SER A 146 19.48 -21.27 -6.29
CA SER A 146 20.54 -20.26 -6.45
C SER A 146 20.06 -19.06 -7.28
N GLY A 147 20.40 -17.85 -6.82
CA GLY A 147 20.03 -16.58 -7.44
C GLY A 147 18.63 -16.08 -7.07
N GLN A 148 17.74 -16.94 -6.60
CA GLN A 148 16.39 -16.52 -6.18
C GLN A 148 16.47 -15.59 -4.98
N LYS A 149 15.57 -14.61 -4.93
CA LYS A 149 15.41 -13.71 -3.81
C LYS A 149 14.50 -14.30 -2.74
N ILE A 150 14.86 -14.12 -1.49
CA ILE A 150 14.06 -14.49 -0.32
C ILE A 150 14.00 -13.29 0.62
N THR A 151 12.83 -13.04 1.17
CA THR A 151 12.63 -12.00 2.18
C THR A 151 12.55 -12.65 3.55
N ILE A 152 13.37 -12.17 4.48
CA ILE A 152 13.20 -12.41 5.91
C ILE A 152 12.55 -11.17 6.54
N VAL A 153 11.53 -11.37 7.36
CA VAL A 153 10.76 -10.29 8.03
C VAL A 153 11.02 -10.36 9.53
N GLY A 154 11.13 -9.18 10.18
CA GLY A 154 11.46 -9.10 11.59
C GLY A 154 11.44 -7.70 12.20
N ARG A 155 12.28 -7.50 13.22
CA ARG A 155 12.47 -6.23 13.95
C ARG A 155 13.95 -5.98 14.19
N ASN A 156 14.32 -4.70 14.36
CA ASN A 156 15.68 -4.25 14.63
C ASN A 156 16.69 -4.67 13.56
N PHE A 157 16.27 -4.74 12.29
CA PHE A 157 17.18 -5.11 11.20
C PHE A 157 18.05 -3.95 10.75
N ALA A 158 17.64 -2.70 10.99
CA ALA A 158 18.41 -1.52 10.62
C ALA A 158 19.10 -0.89 11.84
N GLY A 159 20.43 -0.95 11.88
CA GLY A 159 21.24 -0.35 12.95
C GLY A 159 20.94 1.12 13.23
N SER A 160 20.56 1.86 12.18
CA SER A 160 20.20 3.28 12.27
C SER A 160 19.03 3.56 13.20
N GLU A 161 18.11 2.61 13.42
CA GLU A 161 16.97 2.82 14.34
C GLU A 161 17.41 2.93 15.79
N PHE A 162 18.57 2.38 16.17
CA PHE A 162 19.16 2.46 17.50
C PHE A 162 20.53 3.16 17.50
N GLY A 163 20.78 4.02 16.51
CA GLY A 163 21.96 4.88 16.42
C GLY A 163 23.26 4.19 15.97
N ALA A 164 23.19 2.94 15.50
CA ALA A 164 24.33 2.19 14.97
C ALA A 164 24.47 2.36 13.45
N GLY A 165 25.65 2.02 12.91
CA GLY A 165 25.88 1.97 11.46
C GLY A 165 25.20 0.78 10.79
N ASN A 166 25.30 0.68 9.46
CA ASN A 166 24.80 -0.49 8.73
C ASN A 166 25.71 -1.71 9.02
N GLY A 167 25.18 -2.69 9.74
CA GLY A 167 25.84 -3.95 10.07
C GLY A 167 24.99 -5.18 9.73
N THR A 168 23.94 -5.02 8.92
CA THR A 168 22.97 -6.10 8.69
C THR A 168 23.56 -7.15 7.77
N VAL A 169 23.55 -8.41 8.22
CA VAL A 169 24.08 -9.55 7.45
C VAL A 169 23.15 -10.75 7.59
N VAL A 170 23.02 -11.52 6.52
CA VAL A 170 22.23 -12.76 6.47
C VAL A 170 23.13 -13.93 6.11
N ARG A 171 22.92 -15.08 6.74
CA ARG A 171 23.55 -16.35 6.37
C ARG A 171 22.58 -17.51 6.40
N LEU A 172 22.90 -18.54 5.63
CA LEU A 172 22.27 -19.85 5.70
C LEU A 172 23.20 -20.79 6.45
N LYS A 173 22.68 -21.44 7.49
CA LYS A 173 23.45 -22.32 8.35
C LYS A 173 22.77 -23.67 8.54
N ASN A 174 23.54 -24.75 8.45
CA ASN A 174 23.14 -26.07 8.89
C ASN A 174 24.30 -26.75 9.64
N SER A 175 24.21 -28.05 9.89
CA SER A 175 25.24 -28.80 10.63
C SER A 175 26.60 -28.85 9.94
N SER A 176 26.65 -28.68 8.61
CA SER A 176 27.85 -28.87 7.79
C SER A 176 28.33 -27.59 7.09
N ASN A 177 27.44 -26.63 6.87
CA ASN A 177 27.68 -25.47 6.03
C ASN A 177 27.25 -24.18 6.74
N THR A 178 27.99 -23.10 6.49
CA THR A 178 27.60 -21.73 6.83
C THR A 178 27.95 -20.85 5.63
N VAL A 179 26.94 -20.27 4.99
CA VAL A 179 27.10 -19.53 3.73
C VAL A 179 26.44 -18.16 3.88
N ASN A 180 27.25 -17.10 3.82
CA ASN A 180 26.74 -15.73 3.83
C ASN A 180 25.98 -15.44 2.54
N GLN A 181 24.91 -14.68 2.66
CA GLN A 181 24.05 -14.28 1.55
C GLN A 181 24.22 -12.79 1.28
N THR A 182 23.97 -12.39 0.04
CA THR A 182 24.01 -10.97 -0.35
C THR A 182 22.62 -10.36 -0.14
N ILE A 183 22.53 -9.38 0.74
CA ILE A 183 21.33 -8.56 0.91
C ILE A 183 21.18 -7.65 -0.32
N THR A 184 20.02 -7.69 -0.96
CA THR A 184 19.68 -6.91 -2.16
C THR A 184 18.88 -5.66 -1.83
N SER A 185 18.09 -5.69 -0.75
CA SER A 185 17.35 -4.55 -0.20
C SER A 185 17.01 -4.81 1.27
N GLY A 186 16.76 -3.75 2.04
CA GLY A 186 16.52 -3.88 3.46
C GLY A 186 16.01 -2.62 4.13
N ASN A 187 15.26 -2.79 5.20
CA ASN A 187 14.85 -1.73 6.12
C ASN A 187 14.83 -2.28 7.56
N ALA A 188 14.20 -1.54 8.46
CA ALA A 188 13.99 -1.89 9.87
C ALA A 188 13.32 -3.25 10.11
N TYR A 189 12.42 -3.65 9.20
CA TYR A 189 11.46 -4.73 9.39
C TYR A 189 11.61 -5.88 8.39
N MET A 190 12.49 -5.74 7.39
CA MET A 190 12.75 -6.80 6.40
C MET A 190 14.18 -6.72 5.85
N ALA A 191 14.70 -7.87 5.40
CA ALA A 191 15.87 -7.96 4.55
C ALA A 191 15.60 -8.93 3.39
N GLU A 192 15.80 -8.49 2.15
CA GLU A 192 15.74 -9.34 0.96
C GLU A 192 17.18 -9.75 0.64
N PHE A 193 17.39 -11.03 0.36
CA PHE A 193 18.69 -11.56 -0.01
C PHE A 193 18.60 -12.57 -1.14
N SER A 194 19.64 -12.62 -1.97
CA SER A 194 19.77 -13.62 -3.02
C SER A 194 20.50 -14.86 -2.52
N ILE A 195 20.00 -16.04 -2.89
CA ILE A 195 20.67 -17.31 -2.59
C ILE A 195 21.99 -17.40 -3.36
N SER A 196 23.12 -17.40 -2.63
CA SER A 196 24.46 -17.52 -3.20
C SER A 196 24.58 -18.79 -4.04
N SER A 197 25.25 -18.68 -5.19
CA SER A 197 25.60 -19.81 -6.07
C SER A 197 26.53 -20.83 -5.45
N THR A 198 27.18 -20.47 -4.34
CA THR A 198 28.01 -21.39 -3.57
C THR A 198 27.23 -22.15 -2.50
N THR A 199 25.92 -21.91 -2.32
CA THR A 199 25.12 -22.58 -1.30
C THR A 199 24.76 -24.00 -1.75
N PRO A 200 25.23 -25.06 -1.06
CA PRO A 200 24.87 -26.43 -1.42
C PRO A 200 23.38 -26.71 -1.23
N LEU A 201 22.85 -27.69 -1.96
CA LEU A 201 21.49 -28.18 -1.74
C LEU A 201 21.32 -28.70 -0.30
N GLY A 202 20.15 -28.47 0.29
CA GLY A 202 19.84 -28.91 1.65
C GLY A 202 18.92 -27.97 2.40
N THR A 203 18.64 -28.31 3.66
CA THR A 203 17.81 -27.49 4.55
C THR A 203 18.70 -26.65 5.47
N TYR A 204 18.37 -25.38 5.63
CA TYR A 204 19.14 -24.40 6.37
C TYR A 204 18.25 -23.61 7.33
N ASP A 205 18.82 -23.28 8.48
CA ASP A 205 18.35 -22.15 9.27
C ASP A 205 18.72 -20.86 8.53
N VAL A 206 17.76 -19.94 8.41
CA VAL A 206 18.02 -18.57 7.95
C VAL A 206 18.37 -17.75 9.17
N GLU A 207 19.58 -17.21 9.22
CA GLU A 207 20.06 -16.41 10.35
C GLU A 207 20.36 -14.99 9.90
N ILE A 208 19.92 -14.00 10.70
CA ILE A 208 20.20 -12.58 10.48
C ILE A 208 20.85 -11.96 11.72
N SER A 209 21.73 -10.99 11.49
CA SER A 209 22.36 -10.15 12.50
C SER A 209 22.27 -8.69 12.05
N SER A 210 22.07 -7.77 12.99
CA SER A 210 22.07 -6.31 12.77
C SER A 210 23.40 -5.64 13.15
N ASP A 211 24.37 -6.43 13.61
CA ASP A 211 25.62 -5.95 14.23
C ASP A 211 26.87 -6.67 13.70
N SER A 212 26.91 -6.87 12.39
CA SER A 212 28.02 -7.47 11.65
C SER A 212 28.36 -8.90 12.08
N GLY A 213 27.36 -9.66 12.49
CA GLY A 213 27.47 -11.08 12.79
C GLY A 213 27.90 -11.42 14.22
N VAL A 214 27.77 -10.48 15.17
CA VAL A 214 28.02 -10.77 16.60
C VAL A 214 26.81 -11.52 17.18
N HIS A 215 25.60 -10.99 16.99
CA HIS A 215 24.35 -11.61 17.46
C HIS A 215 23.51 -12.12 16.29
N TRP A 216 23.34 -13.43 16.20
CA TRP A 216 22.53 -14.09 15.17
C TRP A 216 21.15 -14.47 15.70
N SER A 217 20.13 -14.24 14.89
CA SER A 217 18.72 -14.50 15.18
C SER A 217 18.11 -15.40 14.12
N LYS A 218 17.27 -16.36 14.53
CA LYS A 218 16.50 -17.24 13.65
C LYS A 218 15.02 -16.85 13.69
N PRO A 219 14.25 -17.08 12.62
CA PRO A 219 12.80 -16.90 12.62
C PRO A 219 12.12 -17.55 13.82
N SER A 220 11.36 -16.78 14.59
CA SER A 220 10.58 -17.29 15.73
C SER A 220 9.45 -18.24 15.29
N SER A 221 9.05 -18.21 14.01
CA SER A 221 8.14 -19.19 13.40
C SER A 221 8.73 -20.61 13.35
N GLY A 222 10.05 -20.76 13.52
CA GLY A 222 10.74 -22.04 13.36
C GLY A 222 10.90 -22.50 11.91
N GLN A 223 10.57 -21.65 10.93
CA GLN A 223 10.74 -21.95 9.51
C GLN A 223 12.22 -22.18 9.16
N GLN A 224 12.45 -23.17 8.30
CA GLN A 224 13.72 -23.43 7.65
C GLN A 224 13.57 -23.25 6.13
N LEU A 225 14.68 -22.91 5.47
CA LEU A 225 14.74 -22.76 4.03
C LEU A 225 15.38 -24.00 3.38
N GLN A 226 14.68 -24.61 2.44
CA GLN A 226 15.23 -25.68 1.61
C GLN A 226 15.81 -25.10 0.31
N VAL A 227 17.13 -25.24 0.15
CA VAL A 227 17.82 -24.92 -1.10
C VAL A 227 17.70 -26.11 -2.05
N VAL A 228 17.04 -25.88 -3.19
CA VAL A 228 16.74 -26.90 -4.22
C VAL A 228 17.47 -26.62 -5.52
N SER A 229 17.49 -27.59 -6.43
CA SER A 229 18.04 -27.41 -7.78
C SER A 229 17.29 -26.33 -8.54
N VAL A 230 18.01 -25.56 -9.37
CA VAL A 230 17.42 -24.58 -10.28
C VAL A 230 16.46 -25.29 -11.24
N GLY A 231 15.25 -24.76 -11.36
CA GLY A 231 14.21 -25.19 -12.29
C GLY A 231 13.83 -24.06 -13.25
N SER A 232 12.78 -24.29 -14.04
CA SER A 232 12.33 -23.32 -15.04
C SER A 232 11.31 -22.35 -14.46
N ASP A 233 11.51 -21.06 -14.71
CA ASP A 233 10.58 -19.98 -14.37
C ASP A 233 10.47 -18.97 -15.53
N PRO A 234 9.84 -19.36 -16.64
CA PRO A 234 9.78 -18.52 -17.84
C PRO A 234 8.86 -17.30 -17.69
N LEU A 235 8.11 -17.20 -16.59
CA LEU A 235 7.26 -16.05 -16.28
C LEU A 235 7.88 -15.10 -15.24
N GLY A 236 9.05 -15.45 -14.67
CA GLY A 236 9.67 -14.68 -13.60
C GLY A 236 8.74 -14.55 -12.39
N LEU A 237 8.14 -15.67 -11.95
CA LEU A 237 7.33 -15.72 -10.74
C LEU A 237 8.19 -15.50 -9.48
N GLY A 238 9.49 -15.77 -9.54
CA GLY A 238 10.42 -15.52 -8.43
C GLY A 238 10.32 -16.55 -7.30
N VAL A 239 9.77 -17.72 -7.58
CA VAL A 239 9.51 -18.79 -6.59
C VAL A 239 9.98 -20.14 -7.11
N ALA A 240 10.62 -20.95 -6.25
CA ALA A 240 11.21 -22.23 -6.66
C ALA A 240 10.17 -23.22 -7.22
N TRP A 241 8.93 -23.15 -6.73
CA TRP A 241 7.85 -24.03 -7.18
C TRP A 241 7.31 -23.69 -8.57
N ALA A 242 7.74 -22.58 -9.19
CA ALA A 242 7.52 -22.36 -10.63
C ALA A 242 8.08 -23.51 -11.47
N GLY A 243 9.17 -24.14 -11.02
CA GLY A 243 9.77 -25.31 -11.66
C GLY A 243 8.91 -26.58 -11.62
N ASN A 244 7.81 -26.61 -10.86
CA ASN A 244 6.91 -27.77 -10.76
C ASN A 244 5.89 -27.84 -11.92
N PHE A 245 5.77 -26.79 -12.72
CA PHE A 245 4.93 -26.77 -13.92
C PHE A 245 5.70 -27.28 -15.13
N ASN A 246 5.02 -28.02 -16.00
CA ASN A 246 5.61 -28.56 -17.22
C ASN A 246 5.59 -27.52 -18.36
N TRP A 247 6.47 -26.53 -18.26
CA TRP A 247 6.58 -25.43 -19.23
C TRP A 247 6.89 -25.87 -20.67
N ALA A 248 7.50 -27.05 -20.83
CA ALA A 248 7.84 -27.59 -22.15
C ALA A 248 6.63 -28.20 -22.88
N ASN A 249 5.59 -28.63 -22.14
CA ASN A 249 4.37 -29.18 -22.72
C ASN A 249 3.39 -28.05 -23.10
N GLN A 250 3.62 -27.44 -24.25
CA GLN A 250 2.77 -26.39 -24.81
C GLN A 250 1.62 -27.01 -25.60
N VAL A 251 0.38 -26.66 -25.25
CA VAL A 251 -0.85 -27.07 -25.92
C VAL A 251 -1.51 -25.82 -26.49
N ASN A 252 -1.36 -25.58 -27.79
CA ASN A 252 -1.97 -24.42 -28.44
C ASN A 252 -3.47 -24.63 -28.59
N ALA A 253 -4.28 -23.70 -28.09
CA ALA A 253 -5.74 -23.81 -28.19
C ALA A 253 -6.23 -23.86 -29.64
N SER A 254 -5.52 -23.22 -30.58
CA SER A 254 -5.81 -23.25 -32.01
C SER A 254 -5.70 -24.65 -32.63
N SER A 255 -4.94 -25.57 -32.04
CA SER A 255 -4.88 -26.97 -32.47
C SER A 255 -6.17 -27.74 -32.15
N TYR A 256 -7.04 -27.17 -31.33
CA TYR A 256 -8.33 -27.74 -30.91
C TYR A 256 -9.53 -27.02 -31.51
N GLY A 257 -9.31 -26.04 -32.40
CA GLY A 257 -10.36 -25.27 -33.05
C GLY A 257 -10.45 -23.82 -32.59
N ALA A 258 -9.82 -23.47 -31.45
CA ALA A 258 -10.01 -22.16 -30.86
C ALA A 258 -9.50 -21.03 -31.77
N ALA A 259 -10.40 -20.13 -32.17
CA ALA A 259 -10.11 -19.08 -33.13
C ALA A 259 -10.36 -17.68 -32.55
N PRO A 260 -9.33 -16.83 -32.40
CA PRO A 260 -9.54 -15.47 -31.93
C PRO A 260 -10.37 -14.66 -32.93
N ASN A 261 -11.22 -13.77 -32.42
CA ASN A 261 -12.08 -12.84 -33.15
C ASN A 261 -13.14 -13.52 -34.06
N SER A 262 -13.43 -14.80 -33.84
CA SER A 262 -14.46 -15.55 -34.59
C SER A 262 -15.88 -15.02 -34.35
N GLY A 263 -16.11 -14.36 -33.19
CA GLY A 263 -17.43 -13.94 -32.74
C GLY A 263 -18.30 -15.08 -32.21
N VAL A 264 -17.82 -16.32 -32.21
CA VAL A 264 -18.53 -17.48 -31.64
C VAL A 264 -18.02 -17.81 -30.23
N ASP A 265 -18.74 -18.69 -29.52
CA ASP A 265 -18.33 -19.20 -28.22
C ASP A 265 -17.20 -20.24 -28.39
N GLU A 266 -16.01 -19.91 -27.90
CA GLU A 266 -14.78 -20.70 -28.01
C GLU A 266 -14.58 -21.63 -26.80
N THR A 267 -15.55 -21.69 -25.88
CA THR A 267 -15.42 -22.44 -24.62
C THR A 267 -15.06 -23.90 -24.83
N ALA A 268 -15.75 -24.59 -25.76
CA ALA A 268 -15.54 -26.02 -25.99
C ALA A 268 -14.12 -26.32 -26.49
N ASP A 269 -13.60 -25.49 -27.40
CA ASP A 269 -12.30 -25.70 -28.02
C ASP A 269 -11.16 -25.38 -27.06
N ILE A 270 -11.30 -24.31 -26.27
CA ILE A 270 -10.33 -23.97 -25.22
C ILE A 270 -10.37 -25.02 -24.10
N GLN A 271 -11.55 -25.51 -23.72
CA GLN A 271 -11.68 -26.57 -22.71
C GLN A 271 -11.05 -27.88 -23.20
N ALA A 272 -11.18 -28.23 -24.49
CA ALA A 272 -10.54 -29.42 -25.05
C ALA A 272 -9.00 -29.33 -24.96
N ALA A 273 -8.42 -28.14 -25.18
CA ALA A 273 -6.99 -27.91 -24.98
C ALA A 273 -6.57 -28.04 -23.51
N ILE A 274 -7.37 -27.49 -22.58
CA ILE A 274 -7.16 -27.62 -21.13
C ILE A 274 -7.21 -29.09 -20.69
N ASP A 275 -8.19 -29.84 -21.19
CA ASP A 275 -8.36 -31.26 -20.87
C ASP A 275 -7.20 -32.08 -21.41
N ALA A 276 -6.77 -31.81 -22.65
CA ALA A 276 -5.61 -32.47 -23.24
C ALA A 276 -4.33 -32.20 -22.45
N ALA A 277 -4.08 -30.95 -22.03
CA ALA A 277 -2.96 -30.63 -21.14
C ALA A 277 -3.05 -31.38 -19.81
N GLY A 278 -4.27 -31.54 -19.27
CA GLY A 278 -4.56 -32.26 -18.03
C GLY A 278 -4.40 -33.78 -18.10
N THR A 279 -4.45 -34.40 -19.28
CA THR A 279 -4.16 -35.84 -19.44
C THR A 279 -2.71 -36.19 -19.12
N ASN A 280 -1.80 -35.23 -19.24
CA ASN A 280 -0.41 -35.40 -18.83
C ASN A 280 -0.32 -35.35 -17.29
N PRO A 281 0.26 -36.36 -16.61
CA PRO A 281 0.37 -36.36 -15.14
C PRO A 281 1.20 -35.18 -14.58
N ASN A 282 2.02 -34.54 -15.42
CA ASN A 282 2.80 -33.35 -15.10
C ASN A 282 2.15 -32.04 -15.57
N GLY A 283 0.95 -32.10 -16.17
CA GLY A 283 0.23 -30.94 -16.71
C GLY A 283 0.90 -30.34 -17.95
N GLY A 284 0.65 -29.06 -18.19
CA GLY A 284 1.15 -28.33 -19.36
C GLY A 284 0.68 -26.87 -19.38
N VAL A 285 1.08 -26.16 -20.43
CA VAL A 285 0.69 -24.76 -20.66
C VAL A 285 -0.29 -24.73 -21.83
N VAL A 286 -1.51 -24.27 -21.59
CA VAL A 286 -2.46 -23.96 -22.66
C VAL A 286 -2.17 -22.56 -23.16
N TYR A 287 -1.78 -22.45 -24.42
CA TYR A 287 -1.37 -21.19 -25.03
C TYR A 287 -2.48 -20.63 -25.93
N LEU A 288 -2.82 -19.36 -25.71
CA LEU A 288 -3.74 -18.56 -26.51
C LEU A 288 -2.96 -17.45 -27.20
N THR A 289 -3.13 -17.30 -28.52
CA THR A 289 -2.54 -16.19 -29.28
C THR A 289 -3.25 -14.87 -28.94
N ASP A 290 -2.70 -13.74 -29.39
CA ASP A 290 -3.41 -12.47 -29.28
C ASP A 290 -4.71 -12.49 -30.10
N GLY A 291 -5.74 -11.84 -29.57
CA GLY A 291 -7.08 -11.73 -30.12
C GLY A 291 -8.16 -12.02 -29.07
N THR A 292 -9.42 -11.90 -29.49
CA THR A 292 -10.59 -11.96 -28.60
C THR A 292 -11.31 -13.29 -28.70
N TYR A 293 -11.41 -14.04 -27.61
CA TYR A 293 -12.15 -15.30 -27.53
C TYR A 293 -13.40 -15.10 -26.65
N ARG A 294 -14.57 -15.51 -27.12
CA ARG A 294 -15.77 -15.49 -26.25
C ARG A 294 -15.85 -16.78 -25.46
N ILE A 295 -16.15 -16.67 -24.16
CA ILE A 295 -16.20 -17.82 -23.25
C ILE A 295 -17.42 -17.75 -22.33
N THR A 296 -17.89 -18.90 -21.86
CA THR A 296 -18.90 -19.04 -20.83
C THR A 296 -18.27 -19.49 -19.51
N SER A 297 -17.60 -20.64 -19.47
CA SER A 297 -16.88 -21.11 -18.29
C SER A 297 -15.73 -22.06 -18.66
N LEU A 298 -14.56 -21.87 -18.08
CA LEU A 298 -13.38 -22.72 -18.27
C LEU A 298 -12.95 -23.37 -16.97
N HIS A 299 -12.62 -24.65 -17.01
CA HIS A 299 -12.28 -25.46 -15.84
C HIS A 299 -10.85 -26.00 -15.97
N LEU A 300 -9.90 -25.38 -15.25
CA LEU A 300 -8.48 -25.74 -15.26
C LEU A 300 -8.23 -27.10 -14.62
N SER A 301 -7.47 -27.95 -15.32
CA SER A 301 -6.98 -29.22 -14.78
C SER A 301 -5.74 -29.01 -13.89
N ARG A 302 -5.46 -29.96 -13.00
CA ARG A 302 -4.24 -29.94 -12.15
C ARG A 302 -2.97 -29.76 -12.98
N LYS A 303 -2.05 -28.92 -12.51
CA LYS A 303 -0.76 -28.55 -13.15
C LYS A 303 -0.90 -27.88 -14.51
N VAL A 304 -2.09 -27.36 -14.85
CA VAL A 304 -2.30 -26.60 -16.08
C VAL A 304 -2.13 -25.11 -15.82
N VAL A 305 -1.40 -24.45 -16.71
CA VAL A 305 -1.30 -22.99 -16.78
C VAL A 305 -2.07 -22.52 -18.01
N LEU A 306 -3.07 -21.66 -17.84
CA LEU A 306 -3.71 -20.95 -18.95
C LEU A 306 -2.94 -19.66 -19.22
N ARG A 307 -2.35 -19.54 -20.41
CA ARG A 307 -1.45 -18.44 -20.75
C ARG A 307 -1.84 -17.77 -22.05
N GLY A 308 -2.06 -16.46 -22.01
CA GLY A 308 -2.11 -15.64 -23.21
C GLY A 308 -0.73 -15.25 -23.73
N GLN A 309 -0.69 -14.87 -24.99
CA GLN A 309 0.49 -14.32 -25.65
C GLN A 309 0.90 -13.01 -24.99
N SER A 310 -0.07 -12.13 -24.72
CA SER A 310 0.15 -10.87 -24.03
C SER A 310 -1.06 -10.45 -23.20
N ARG A 311 -0.82 -9.76 -22.08
CA ARG A 311 -1.88 -9.22 -21.20
C ARG A 311 -2.88 -8.35 -21.97
N SER A 312 -2.38 -7.47 -22.84
CA SER A 312 -3.22 -6.53 -23.60
C SER A 312 -3.81 -7.11 -24.88
N GLY A 313 -3.20 -8.16 -25.46
CA GLY A 313 -3.59 -8.70 -26.75
C GLY A 313 -4.48 -9.94 -26.66
N THR A 314 -4.30 -10.82 -25.66
CA THR A 314 -5.17 -11.99 -25.45
C THR A 314 -6.34 -11.63 -24.54
N ILE A 315 -7.56 -11.61 -25.10
CA ILE A 315 -8.77 -11.17 -24.40
C ILE A 315 -9.79 -12.31 -24.34
N LEU A 316 -10.22 -12.67 -23.14
CA LEU A 316 -11.34 -13.58 -22.89
C LEU A 316 -12.59 -12.77 -22.56
N GLN A 317 -13.57 -12.77 -23.46
CA GLN A 317 -14.85 -12.08 -23.31
C GLN A 317 -15.92 -13.02 -22.76
N TYR A 318 -16.35 -12.78 -21.53
CA TYR A 318 -17.44 -13.51 -20.91
C TYR A 318 -18.78 -13.24 -21.61
N ILE A 319 -19.45 -14.32 -22.01
CA ILE A 319 -20.80 -14.34 -22.61
C ILE A 319 -21.76 -15.29 -21.86
N GLY A 320 -21.35 -15.82 -20.71
CA GLY A 320 -22.15 -16.76 -19.93
C GLY A 320 -23.38 -16.13 -19.27
N THR A 321 -24.28 -16.98 -18.76
CA THR A 321 -25.40 -16.55 -17.92
C THR A 321 -24.89 -16.23 -16.51
N GLY A 322 -25.37 -15.14 -15.89
CA GLY A 322 -25.01 -14.82 -14.51
C GLY A 322 -25.18 -16.00 -13.54
N GLY A 323 -24.27 -16.14 -12.57
CA GLY A 323 -24.24 -17.26 -11.61
C GLY A 323 -23.07 -18.23 -11.82
N ALA A 324 -22.53 -18.32 -13.04
CA ALA A 324 -21.35 -19.15 -13.33
C ALA A 324 -20.04 -18.41 -13.04
N THR A 325 -18.99 -19.18 -12.76
CA THR A 325 -17.61 -18.67 -12.68
C THR A 325 -16.99 -18.66 -14.08
N ALA A 326 -16.27 -17.60 -14.44
CA ALA A 326 -15.68 -17.51 -15.79
C ALA A 326 -14.50 -18.50 -15.96
N ILE A 327 -13.61 -18.59 -14.97
CA ILE A 327 -12.52 -19.57 -14.93
C ILE A 327 -12.41 -20.14 -13.52
N ASP A 328 -12.48 -21.45 -13.38
CA ASP A 328 -12.20 -22.15 -12.12
C ASP A 328 -11.15 -23.25 -12.28
N SER A 329 -10.80 -23.92 -11.19
CA SER A 329 -10.06 -25.18 -11.22
C SER A 329 -10.95 -26.38 -10.90
N LYS A 330 -10.79 -27.48 -11.64
CA LYS A 330 -11.50 -28.75 -11.39
C LYS A 330 -11.20 -29.28 -9.97
N THR A 331 -12.21 -29.86 -9.33
CA THR A 331 -12.11 -30.37 -7.97
C THR A 331 -11.08 -31.50 -7.86
N ASN A 332 -10.05 -31.27 -7.05
CA ASN A 332 -9.42 -32.21 -6.10
C ASN A 332 -7.92 -31.99 -5.87
N PHE A 333 -7.17 -31.22 -6.66
CA PHE A 333 -5.74 -31.01 -6.40
C PHE A 333 -5.24 -29.71 -7.07
N GLY A 334 -5.24 -28.60 -6.34
CA GLY A 334 -4.79 -27.31 -6.88
C GLY A 334 -3.28 -27.20 -7.05
N GLN A 335 -2.85 -27.15 -8.31
CA GLN A 335 -1.58 -26.59 -8.77
C GLN A 335 -1.86 -25.92 -10.13
N VAL A 336 -2.28 -24.66 -10.18
CA VAL A 336 -2.82 -24.04 -11.41
C VAL A 336 -2.30 -22.62 -11.58
N GLY A 337 -2.29 -22.13 -12.81
CA GLY A 337 -1.84 -20.77 -13.09
C GLY A 337 -2.66 -20.10 -14.18
N VAL A 338 -2.81 -18.78 -14.08
CA VAL A 338 -3.33 -17.93 -15.16
C VAL A 338 -2.33 -16.81 -15.41
N ALA A 339 -1.97 -16.59 -16.67
CA ALA A 339 -0.97 -15.58 -17.00
C ALA A 339 -1.20 -14.84 -18.33
N ASN A 340 -0.75 -13.58 -18.35
CA ASN A 340 -0.62 -12.75 -19.55
C ASN A 340 -1.89 -12.72 -20.40
N LEU A 341 -3.05 -12.46 -19.79
CA LEU A 341 -4.32 -12.33 -20.49
C LEU A 341 -5.26 -11.33 -19.79
N THR A 342 -6.25 -10.86 -20.53
CA THR A 342 -7.37 -10.04 -20.03
C THR A 342 -8.64 -10.88 -19.98
N VAL A 343 -9.42 -10.79 -18.91
CA VAL A 343 -10.80 -11.28 -18.83
C VAL A 343 -11.74 -10.08 -18.69
N THR A 344 -12.76 -10.00 -19.54
CA THR A 344 -13.73 -8.89 -19.57
C THR A 344 -15.12 -9.40 -19.92
N ILE A 345 -16.11 -8.52 -19.95
CA ILE A 345 -17.48 -8.83 -20.38
C ILE A 345 -17.64 -8.45 -21.85
N ALA A 346 -18.28 -9.30 -22.65
CA ALA A 346 -18.51 -8.98 -24.06
C ALA A 346 -19.32 -7.69 -24.23
N PRO A 347 -19.00 -6.82 -25.21
CA PRO A 347 -19.78 -5.62 -25.48
C PRO A 347 -21.26 -5.92 -25.72
N GLY A 348 -22.14 -5.18 -25.03
CA GLY A 348 -23.60 -5.39 -25.09
C GLY A 348 -24.12 -6.58 -24.29
N HIS A 349 -23.25 -7.38 -23.66
CA HIS A 349 -23.67 -8.44 -22.74
C HIS A 349 -23.94 -7.85 -21.36
N THR A 350 -25.13 -8.09 -20.83
CA THR A 350 -25.59 -7.46 -19.58
C THR A 350 -25.35 -8.31 -18.34
N SER A 351 -24.97 -9.58 -18.52
CA SER A 351 -24.68 -10.49 -17.40
C SER A 351 -23.19 -10.55 -17.10
N ARG A 352 -22.84 -10.40 -15.82
CA ARG A 352 -21.48 -10.63 -15.31
C ARG A 352 -21.40 -11.97 -14.56
N PRO A 353 -20.22 -12.62 -14.50
CA PRO A 353 -20.07 -13.84 -13.71
C PRO A 353 -20.27 -13.56 -12.23
N ASP A 354 -20.48 -14.62 -11.45
CA ASP A 354 -20.50 -14.47 -9.99
C ASP A 354 -19.10 -14.09 -9.49
N ILE A 355 -18.10 -14.86 -9.92
CA ILE A 355 -16.67 -14.66 -9.68
C ILE A 355 -15.94 -14.89 -11.02
N PHE A 356 -14.96 -14.05 -11.35
CA PHE A 356 -14.17 -14.23 -12.57
C PHE A 356 -13.21 -15.42 -12.44
N LEU A 357 -12.51 -15.53 -11.31
CA LEU A 357 -11.49 -16.55 -11.08
C LEU A 357 -11.72 -17.28 -9.75
N ILE A 358 -11.92 -18.60 -9.76
CA ILE A 358 -11.90 -19.43 -8.53
C ILE A 358 -10.79 -20.48 -8.63
N LEU A 359 -9.73 -20.33 -7.83
CA LEU A 359 -8.61 -21.29 -7.83
C LEU A 359 -8.54 -22.09 -6.52
N GLY A 360 -8.37 -23.40 -6.63
CA GLY A 360 -8.04 -24.28 -5.52
C GLY A 360 -9.15 -25.26 -5.13
N SER A 361 -9.31 -25.48 -3.82
CA SER A 361 -10.29 -26.42 -3.26
C SER A 361 -11.74 -25.91 -3.47
N PRO A 362 -12.75 -26.78 -3.58
CA PRO A 362 -14.14 -26.33 -3.62
C PRO A 362 -14.55 -25.63 -2.32
N TRP A 363 -15.54 -24.73 -2.40
CA TRP A 363 -16.11 -24.04 -1.23
C TRP A 363 -16.87 -24.98 -0.29
N GLU A 364 -17.52 -25.99 -0.87
CA GLU A 364 -18.31 -27.03 -0.21
C GLU A 364 -17.78 -28.42 -0.60
N VAL A 365 -17.63 -29.31 0.39
CA VAL A 365 -17.45 -30.74 0.19
C VAL A 365 -18.78 -31.39 0.59
N LEU A 366 -19.26 -32.38 -0.15
CA LEU A 366 -20.46 -33.09 0.28
C LEU A 366 -20.06 -34.20 1.28
N ASP A 367 -20.76 -34.32 2.40
CA ASP A 367 -20.64 -35.46 3.29
C ASP A 367 -21.07 -36.76 2.58
N GLY A 368 -20.84 -37.92 3.22
CA GLY A 368 -21.27 -39.21 2.68
C GLY A 368 -22.79 -39.37 2.49
N SER A 369 -23.58 -38.36 2.89
CA SER A 369 -25.04 -38.27 2.72
C SER A 369 -25.45 -37.22 1.67
N GLY A 370 -24.50 -36.54 1.02
CA GLY A 370 -24.75 -35.51 0.02
C GLY A 370 -25.02 -34.10 0.57
N ASN A 371 -24.86 -33.86 1.88
CA ASN A 371 -25.02 -32.53 2.45
C ASN A 371 -23.72 -31.73 2.39
N PRO A 372 -23.75 -30.43 2.08
CA PRO A 372 -22.54 -29.61 2.07
C PRO A 372 -21.96 -29.47 3.49
N THR A 373 -20.73 -29.96 3.66
CA THR A 373 -19.78 -29.52 4.67
C THR A 373 -18.96 -28.37 4.07
N TYR A 374 -18.67 -27.34 4.85
CA TYR A 374 -17.95 -26.16 4.38
C TYR A 374 -16.43 -26.31 4.66
N PRO A 375 -15.61 -26.87 3.75
CA PRO A 375 -14.15 -26.92 3.89
C PRO A 375 -13.53 -25.54 4.03
N ALA A 376 -14.20 -24.48 3.53
CA ALA A 376 -13.76 -23.10 3.72
C ALA A 376 -13.57 -22.77 5.20
N GLY A 377 -14.47 -23.25 6.07
CA GLY A 377 -14.46 -23.03 7.51
C GLY A 377 -13.44 -23.87 8.28
N ASN A 378 -12.92 -24.96 7.70
CA ASN A 378 -11.94 -25.83 8.32
C ASN A 378 -10.64 -25.85 7.50
N VAL A 379 -9.64 -25.10 7.95
CA VAL A 379 -8.32 -25.02 7.30
C VAL A 379 -7.66 -26.39 7.04
N LEU A 380 -8.01 -27.43 7.81
CA LEU A 380 -7.48 -28.79 7.65
C LEU A 380 -7.99 -29.54 6.41
N GLU A 381 -9.11 -29.08 5.82
CA GLU A 381 -9.74 -29.74 4.66
C GLU A 381 -9.24 -29.21 3.31
N ARG A 382 -8.45 -28.12 3.29
CA ARG A 382 -7.90 -27.54 2.06
C ARG A 382 -6.76 -28.39 1.50
N THR A 383 -6.74 -28.61 0.19
CA THR A 383 -5.74 -29.49 -0.48
C THR A 383 -4.90 -28.82 -1.57
N ALA A 384 -5.28 -27.64 -2.08
CA ALA A 384 -4.55 -26.94 -3.15
C ALA A 384 -3.24 -26.29 -2.67
N GLU A 385 -2.12 -26.48 -3.37
CA GLU A 385 -0.79 -26.12 -2.85
C GLU A 385 -0.07 -25.00 -3.61
N GLN A 386 -0.22 -24.85 -4.94
CA GLN A 386 0.62 -23.93 -5.73
C GLN A 386 -0.18 -23.23 -6.81
N MET A 387 -0.65 -22.02 -6.52
CA MET A 387 -1.53 -21.26 -7.42
C MET A 387 -0.92 -19.90 -7.75
N PHE A 388 -1.09 -19.41 -8.98
CA PHE A 388 -0.66 -18.04 -9.31
C PHE A 388 -1.53 -17.31 -10.34
N LEU A 389 -1.52 -15.99 -10.23
CA LEU A 389 -1.92 -15.03 -11.26
C LEU A 389 -0.72 -14.13 -11.58
N LYS A 390 -0.34 -14.04 -12.86
CA LYS A 390 0.78 -13.18 -13.31
C LYS A 390 0.42 -12.42 -14.56
N GLY A 391 0.42 -11.09 -14.53
CA GLY A 391 0.06 -10.32 -15.72
C GLY A 391 -1.40 -10.55 -16.15
N VAL A 392 -2.30 -10.76 -15.19
CA VAL A 392 -3.73 -10.96 -15.48
C VAL A 392 -4.46 -9.65 -15.32
N LYS A 393 -5.37 -9.34 -16.25
CA LYS A 393 -6.25 -8.17 -16.15
C LYS A 393 -7.70 -8.61 -16.09
N ILE A 394 -8.47 -8.08 -15.14
CA ILE A 394 -9.95 -8.13 -15.13
C ILE A 394 -10.45 -6.71 -15.31
N ASP A 395 -11.33 -6.49 -16.28
CA ASP A 395 -11.80 -5.14 -16.62
C ASP A 395 -13.27 -5.16 -17.01
N TYR A 396 -14.11 -4.55 -16.17
CA TYR A 396 -15.52 -4.31 -16.45
C TYR A 396 -16.03 -3.04 -15.75
N ASP A 397 -17.28 -2.68 -15.99
CA ASP A 397 -17.87 -1.42 -15.52
C ASP A 397 -17.85 -1.23 -13.97
N LEU A 398 -17.60 0.01 -13.54
CA LEU A 398 -17.60 0.48 -12.16
C LEU A 398 -19.00 0.89 -11.64
N GLY A 399 -19.99 0.96 -12.54
CA GLY A 399 -21.28 1.63 -12.32
C GLY A 399 -22.22 1.00 -11.30
N THR A 400 -22.81 -0.17 -11.59
CA THR A 400 -23.97 -0.68 -10.83
C THR A 400 -23.81 -2.09 -10.30
N ASN A 401 -24.59 -2.40 -9.25
CA ASN A 401 -24.66 -3.75 -8.69
C ASN A 401 -25.38 -4.70 -9.67
N GLY A 402 -24.87 -5.92 -9.77
CA GLY A 402 -25.42 -6.94 -10.67
C GLY A 402 -26.66 -7.60 -10.08
N ALA A 403 -27.36 -8.39 -10.89
CA ALA A 403 -28.42 -9.26 -10.40
C ALA A 403 -27.87 -10.32 -9.41
N SER A 404 -28.74 -11.00 -8.67
CA SER A 404 -28.35 -12.10 -7.77
C SER A 404 -27.53 -13.16 -8.53
N GLY A 405 -26.41 -13.60 -7.94
CA GLY A 405 -25.43 -14.49 -8.58
C GLY A 405 -24.52 -13.81 -9.61
N GLN A 406 -24.55 -12.49 -9.73
CA GLN A 406 -23.69 -11.72 -10.64
C GLN A 406 -22.87 -10.72 -9.85
N ARG A 407 -22.17 -11.18 -8.81
CA ARG A 407 -21.41 -10.28 -7.93
C ARG A 407 -20.24 -9.61 -8.65
N GLY A 408 -19.62 -10.32 -9.61
CA GLY A 408 -18.51 -9.80 -10.41
C GLY A 408 -17.18 -9.77 -9.64
N PHE A 409 -17.01 -10.66 -8.67
CA PHE A 409 -15.80 -10.67 -7.84
C PHE A 409 -14.56 -11.02 -8.69
N PRO A 410 -13.45 -10.30 -8.58
CA PRO A 410 -12.27 -10.57 -9.39
C PRO A 410 -11.71 -11.97 -9.13
N MET A 411 -11.62 -12.39 -7.87
CA MET A 411 -11.05 -13.70 -7.54
C MET A 411 -11.52 -14.28 -6.20
N MET A 412 -11.43 -15.59 -6.11
CA MET A 412 -11.46 -16.34 -4.87
C MET A 412 -10.42 -17.46 -4.93
N THR A 413 -9.68 -17.68 -3.84
CA THR A 413 -8.74 -18.79 -3.72
C THR A 413 -8.91 -19.57 -2.43
N LEU A 414 -8.87 -20.90 -2.52
CA LEU A 414 -8.94 -21.81 -1.37
C LEU A 414 -7.74 -22.75 -1.40
N GLY A 415 -6.72 -22.42 -0.61
CA GLY A 415 -5.40 -23.06 -0.64
C GLY A 415 -4.97 -23.65 0.69
N LYS A 416 -4.33 -24.83 0.64
CA LYS A 416 -3.51 -25.38 1.71
C LYS A 416 -2.18 -24.66 1.86
N GLU A 417 -1.55 -24.23 0.77
CA GLU A 417 -0.12 -23.87 0.86
C GLU A 417 0.25 -22.51 0.27
N ARG A 418 0.21 -22.30 -1.06
CA ARG A 418 0.79 -21.10 -1.68
C ARG A 418 -0.11 -20.48 -2.75
N PHE A 419 -0.23 -19.14 -2.69
CA PHE A 419 -0.87 -18.35 -3.74
C PHE A 419 -0.11 -17.05 -4.03
N LEU A 420 0.22 -16.80 -5.30
CA LEU A 420 0.93 -15.61 -5.74
C LEU A 420 0.10 -14.80 -6.73
N VAL A 421 0.01 -13.48 -6.51
CA VAL A 421 -0.48 -12.52 -7.50
C VAL A 421 0.58 -11.45 -7.74
N ALA A 422 0.94 -11.28 -9.00
CA ALA A 422 1.95 -10.31 -9.40
C ALA A 422 1.58 -9.61 -10.70
N ASP A 423 1.91 -8.31 -10.78
CA ASP A 423 1.79 -7.48 -11.99
C ASP A 423 0.39 -7.56 -12.65
N SER A 424 -0.67 -7.61 -11.83
CA SER A 424 -2.04 -7.86 -12.28
C SER A 424 -2.96 -6.67 -12.01
N ASP A 425 -3.98 -6.49 -12.86
CA ASP A 425 -4.89 -5.34 -12.83
C ASP A 425 -6.33 -5.81 -12.62
N PHE A 426 -7.01 -5.35 -11.58
CA PHE A 426 -8.38 -5.73 -11.26
C PHE A 426 -9.27 -4.49 -11.21
N ARG A 427 -10.13 -4.32 -12.22
CA ARG A 427 -11.06 -3.21 -12.32
C ARG A 427 -12.50 -3.68 -12.50
N GLY A 428 -13.38 -3.14 -11.67
CA GLY A 428 -14.83 -3.29 -11.82
C GLY A 428 -15.60 -2.96 -10.55
N PHE A 429 -16.93 -2.99 -10.62
CA PHE A 429 -17.79 -2.61 -9.49
C PHE A 429 -17.38 -3.25 -8.15
N ALA A 430 -17.03 -4.53 -8.14
CA ALA A 430 -16.68 -5.27 -6.93
C ALA A 430 -15.16 -5.50 -6.79
N GLY A 431 -14.59 -5.12 -5.65
CA GLY A 431 -13.22 -5.38 -5.24
C GLY A 431 -13.03 -6.64 -4.40
N TYR A 432 -14.07 -7.47 -4.22
CA TYR A 432 -13.98 -8.67 -3.38
C TYR A 432 -13.01 -9.71 -3.94
N ALA A 433 -11.79 -9.74 -3.40
CA ALA A 433 -10.83 -10.81 -3.61
C ALA A 433 -10.72 -11.64 -2.34
N HIS A 434 -11.18 -12.90 -2.38
CA HIS A 434 -11.22 -13.77 -1.21
C HIS A 434 -10.08 -14.77 -1.22
N ASN A 435 -8.98 -14.49 -0.53
CA ASN A 435 -7.81 -15.37 -0.52
C ASN A 435 -7.68 -16.16 0.78
N TYR A 436 -8.28 -17.36 0.78
CA TYR A 436 -8.30 -18.29 1.89
C TYR A 436 -7.21 -19.35 1.75
N VAL A 437 -5.98 -18.93 2.02
CA VAL A 437 -4.78 -19.78 1.95
C VAL A 437 -4.28 -20.05 3.36
N ASN A 438 -3.80 -21.25 3.68
CA ASN A 438 -3.32 -21.51 5.05
C ASN A 438 -1.92 -20.95 5.31
N GLN A 439 -0.98 -21.07 4.36
CA GLN A 439 0.43 -20.74 4.62
C GLN A 439 0.89 -19.44 3.96
N TYR A 440 1.29 -19.46 2.69
CA TYR A 440 1.96 -18.34 2.04
C TYR A 440 1.05 -17.68 1.01
N SER A 441 0.96 -16.36 1.07
CA SER A 441 0.40 -15.58 -0.02
C SER A 441 1.20 -14.33 -0.32
N SER A 442 1.19 -13.90 -1.57
CA SER A 442 1.78 -12.62 -1.98
C SER A 442 0.89 -11.88 -2.97
N PHE A 443 0.83 -10.56 -2.80
CA PHE A 443 0.16 -9.63 -3.70
C PHE A 443 1.14 -8.50 -4.00
N THR A 444 1.69 -8.47 -5.20
CA THR A 444 2.79 -7.55 -5.53
C THR A 444 2.53 -6.80 -6.83
N ASN A 445 2.91 -5.52 -6.84
CA ASN A 445 2.87 -4.65 -8.03
C ASN A 445 1.52 -4.71 -8.78
N SER A 446 0.41 -4.83 -8.05
CA SER A 446 -0.92 -5.01 -8.66
C SER A 446 -1.77 -3.76 -8.50
N TYR A 447 -2.59 -3.51 -9.51
CA TYR A 447 -3.53 -2.38 -9.57
C TYR A 447 -4.95 -2.86 -9.31
N MET A 448 -5.69 -2.20 -8.42
CA MET A 448 -7.04 -2.55 -8.02
C MET A 448 -7.91 -1.30 -8.02
N GLU A 449 -9.04 -1.33 -8.73
CA GLU A 449 -9.95 -0.18 -8.85
C GLU A 449 -11.42 -0.63 -8.78
N PHE A 450 -12.15 -0.14 -7.78
CA PHE A 450 -13.49 -0.68 -7.46
C PHE A 450 -14.40 0.31 -6.73
N SER A 451 -15.70 0.00 -6.74
CA SER A 451 -16.76 0.83 -6.15
C SER A 451 -17.40 0.21 -4.89
N PHE A 452 -17.17 -1.09 -4.64
CA PHE A 452 -17.75 -1.87 -3.55
C PHE A 452 -16.82 -3.04 -3.16
N GLY A 453 -16.65 -3.31 -1.86
CA GLY A 453 -15.97 -4.52 -1.36
C GLY A 453 -14.55 -4.34 -0.83
N VAL A 454 -13.81 -5.47 -0.74
CA VAL A 454 -12.55 -5.59 0.02
C VAL A 454 -11.59 -6.62 -0.57
N TYR A 455 -10.28 -6.40 -0.46
CA TYR A 455 -9.26 -7.41 -0.77
C TYR A 455 -8.83 -8.18 0.48
N ILE A 456 -9.38 -9.38 0.65
CA ILE A 456 -9.16 -10.24 1.82
C ILE A 456 -8.02 -11.23 1.57
N ASN A 457 -7.05 -11.26 2.48
CA ASN A 457 -6.04 -12.32 2.53
C ASN A 457 -5.89 -12.88 3.94
N THR A 458 -5.98 -14.20 4.06
CA THR A 458 -5.97 -14.89 5.35
C THR A 458 -4.82 -15.88 5.51
N ALA A 459 -3.79 -15.76 4.66
CA ALA A 459 -2.56 -16.54 4.78
C ALA A 459 -1.86 -16.28 6.12
N GLU A 460 -1.26 -17.33 6.70
CA GLU A 460 -0.44 -17.20 7.90
C GLU A 460 0.83 -16.36 7.65
N TYR A 461 1.33 -16.31 6.42
CA TYR A 461 2.45 -15.49 5.96
C TYR A 461 2.05 -14.73 4.70
N TYR A 462 1.93 -13.41 4.80
CA TYR A 462 1.42 -12.57 3.72
C TYR A 462 2.35 -11.40 3.38
N ILE A 463 2.67 -11.22 2.09
CA ILE A 463 3.39 -10.05 1.60
C ILE A 463 2.49 -9.26 0.65
N ALA A 464 2.25 -7.98 0.96
CA ALA A 464 1.54 -7.05 0.10
C ALA A 464 2.43 -5.83 -0.19
N THR A 465 3.04 -5.77 -1.37
CA THR A 465 3.99 -4.68 -1.68
C THR A 465 3.81 -4.05 -3.05
N GLY A 466 3.97 -2.73 -3.12
CA GLY A 466 3.95 -2.00 -4.39
C GLY A 466 2.57 -1.97 -5.07
N ASN A 467 1.50 -2.27 -4.34
CA ASN A 467 0.15 -2.29 -4.91
C ASN A 467 -0.47 -0.90 -4.92
N THR A 468 -1.39 -0.68 -5.86
CA THR A 468 -2.21 0.53 -5.93
C THR A 468 -3.69 0.15 -5.84
N LEU A 469 -4.40 0.71 -4.86
CA LEU A 469 -5.83 0.51 -4.66
C LEU A 469 -6.55 1.85 -4.81
N ILE A 470 -7.54 1.92 -5.70
CA ILE A 470 -8.37 3.09 -5.96
C ILE A 470 -9.84 2.73 -5.68
N GLY A 471 -10.40 3.37 -4.66
CA GLY A 471 -11.81 3.29 -4.31
C GLY A 471 -12.59 4.42 -4.95
N HIS A 472 -13.72 4.09 -5.56
CA HIS A 472 -14.66 5.07 -6.13
C HIS A 472 -15.89 5.23 -5.25
N THR A 473 -16.30 6.47 -5.06
CA THR A 473 -17.52 6.81 -4.33
C THR A 473 -18.74 6.22 -5.03
N ALA A 474 -19.47 5.34 -4.33
CA ALA A 474 -20.76 4.81 -4.74
C ALA A 474 -21.71 4.85 -3.54
N VAL A 475 -22.96 5.20 -3.80
CA VAL A 475 -23.99 5.36 -2.76
C VAL A 475 -24.37 3.98 -2.20
N ASN A 476 -24.41 3.85 -0.88
CA ASN A 476 -24.75 2.61 -0.16
C ASN A 476 -23.82 1.43 -0.50
N ALA A 477 -22.52 1.71 -0.72
CA ALA A 477 -21.51 0.70 -1.04
C ALA A 477 -20.37 0.71 -0.01
N GLU A 478 -20.37 -0.30 0.87
CA GLU A 478 -19.27 -0.63 1.77
C GLU A 478 -17.98 -0.88 0.99
N LYS A 479 -16.87 -0.29 1.42
CA LYS A 479 -15.56 -0.40 0.77
C LYS A 479 -14.42 -0.38 1.76
N HIS A 480 -13.46 -1.25 1.50
CA HIS A 480 -12.22 -1.40 2.26
C HIS A 480 -11.05 -1.67 1.33
N GLY A 481 -9.84 -1.33 1.77
CA GLY A 481 -8.61 -1.67 1.08
C GLY A 481 -8.16 -3.11 1.37
N LEU A 482 -6.98 -3.25 1.98
CA LEU A 482 -6.34 -4.55 2.22
C LEU A 482 -6.71 -5.11 3.59
N SER A 483 -7.28 -6.30 3.63
CA SER A 483 -7.51 -7.06 4.86
C SER A 483 -6.44 -8.14 5.04
N VAL A 484 -5.86 -8.19 6.25
CA VAL A 484 -4.76 -9.07 6.62
C VAL A 484 -5.02 -9.83 7.91
N ARG A 485 -4.20 -10.86 8.15
CA ARG A 485 -4.19 -11.71 9.36
C ARG A 485 -2.76 -11.83 9.90
N ALA A 486 -2.44 -12.80 10.76
CA ALA A 486 -1.09 -12.93 11.34
C ALA A 486 0.07 -12.99 10.31
N ASN A 487 1.26 -12.61 10.76
CA ASN A 487 2.54 -12.55 10.04
C ASN A 487 2.45 -11.96 8.63
N ASN A 488 1.98 -10.71 8.55
CA ASN A 488 1.95 -9.96 7.29
C ASN A 488 3.03 -8.86 7.24
N TYR A 489 3.47 -8.57 6.02
CA TYR A 489 4.29 -7.41 5.66
C TYR A 489 3.59 -6.65 4.53
N VAL A 490 2.92 -5.55 4.90
CA VAL A 490 2.16 -4.67 4.02
C VAL A 490 2.93 -3.37 3.86
N ALA A 491 3.64 -3.21 2.74
CA ALA A 491 4.53 -2.08 2.56
C ALA A 491 4.51 -1.45 1.18
N ASP A 492 4.84 -0.17 1.10
CA ASP A 492 5.00 0.52 -0.18
C ASP A 492 3.74 0.49 -1.05
N ASN A 493 2.55 0.41 -0.45
CA ASN A 493 1.28 0.44 -1.17
C ASN A 493 0.70 1.86 -1.21
N THR A 494 -0.06 2.16 -2.26
CA THR A 494 -0.82 3.39 -2.41
C THR A 494 -2.31 3.07 -2.35
N ILE A 495 -3.03 3.65 -1.39
CA ILE A 495 -4.47 3.40 -1.18
C ILE A 495 -5.21 4.73 -1.17
N VAL A 496 -6.15 4.89 -2.09
CA VAL A 496 -6.87 6.15 -2.32
C VAL A 496 -8.36 5.92 -2.34
N GLY A 497 -9.14 6.77 -1.66
CA GLY A 497 -10.58 6.85 -1.91
C GLY A 497 -11.42 5.71 -1.32
N MET A 498 -10.97 5.02 -0.26
CA MET A 498 -11.81 4.09 0.49
C MET A 498 -12.84 4.87 1.30
N ARG A 499 -13.90 5.28 0.59
CA ARG A 499 -14.98 6.13 1.10
C ARG A 499 -16.32 5.43 1.04
N SER A 500 -17.05 5.44 2.14
CA SER A 500 -18.44 5.00 2.21
C SER A 500 -19.35 6.23 2.15
N VAL A 501 -20.29 6.25 1.21
CA VAL A 501 -21.27 7.34 1.11
C VAL A 501 -22.66 6.76 1.27
N ALA A 502 -23.28 7.06 2.41
CA ALA A 502 -24.67 6.72 2.67
C ALA A 502 -25.62 7.62 1.86
N SER A 503 -26.75 7.07 1.37
CA SER A 503 -27.86 7.91 0.93
C SER A 503 -28.54 8.55 2.16
N GLY A 504 -28.12 9.76 2.53
CA GLY A 504 -28.59 10.46 3.73
C GLY A 504 -27.73 10.19 4.96
N LEU A 505 -27.70 11.13 5.91
CA LEU A 505 -27.01 11.00 7.21
C LEU A 505 -27.64 9.87 8.04
N VAL A 506 -27.28 8.62 7.77
CA VAL A 506 -27.81 7.45 8.49
C VAL A 506 -26.71 6.84 9.35
N VAL A 507 -27.06 6.56 10.61
CA VAL A 507 -26.34 5.79 11.64
C VAL A 507 -26.12 4.35 11.14
N GLY A 508 -24.94 3.74 11.35
CA GLY A 508 -24.68 2.36 10.90
C GLY A 508 -23.51 2.14 9.91
N HIS A 509 -22.70 3.17 9.65
CA HIS A 509 -21.48 3.09 8.79
C HIS A 509 -20.20 3.17 9.61
N GLU A 510 -20.28 2.90 10.90
CA GLU A 510 -19.15 3.04 11.80
C GLU A 510 -17.99 2.18 11.27
N ASN A 511 -18.23 0.97 10.76
CA ASN A 511 -17.19 0.03 10.35
C ASN A 511 -16.77 0.07 8.86
N ASP A 512 -16.82 1.21 8.16
CA ASP A 512 -16.47 1.28 6.72
C ASP A 512 -15.28 2.22 6.42
N GLY A 513 -14.46 1.86 5.42
CA GLY A 513 -13.48 2.77 4.79
C GLY A 513 -12.02 2.54 5.18
N GLU A 514 -11.71 1.41 5.81
CA GLU A 514 -10.35 1.05 6.23
C GLU A 514 -9.43 0.90 5.02
N ALA A 515 -8.29 1.60 5.04
CA ALA A 515 -7.27 1.42 4.02
C ALA A 515 -6.54 0.09 4.21
N ILE A 516 -6.15 -0.23 5.44
CA ILE A 516 -5.57 -1.51 5.82
C ILE A 516 -6.22 -1.96 7.12
N MET A 517 -6.73 -3.19 7.16
CA MET A 517 -7.35 -3.76 8.36
C MET A 517 -6.78 -5.11 8.74
N SER A 518 -6.47 -5.26 10.03
CA SER A 518 -6.05 -6.50 10.67
C SER A 518 -7.04 -6.82 11.78
N GLU A 519 -8.07 -7.60 11.46
CA GLU A 519 -9.21 -7.80 12.34
C GLU A 519 -9.22 -9.17 13.01
N ALA A 520 -9.66 -9.21 14.27
CA ALA A 520 -10.04 -10.43 14.94
C ALA A 520 -11.24 -11.05 14.21
N PRO A 521 -11.20 -12.36 13.86
CA PRO A 521 -12.33 -12.99 13.21
C PRO A 521 -13.48 -13.22 14.21
N GLY A 522 -14.70 -13.39 13.70
CA GLY A 522 -15.79 -13.94 14.49
C GLY A 522 -15.56 -15.41 14.82
N GLY A 523 -15.94 -15.86 16.01
CA GLY A 523 -15.80 -17.26 16.42
C GLY A 523 -16.39 -17.55 17.80
N TYR A 524 -16.49 -18.84 18.15
CA TYR A 524 -16.83 -19.28 19.50
C TYR A 524 -15.60 -19.12 20.41
N PHE A 525 -15.32 -17.87 20.79
CA PHE A 525 -14.30 -17.54 21.77
C PHE A 525 -14.87 -17.55 23.18
N ASN A 526 -13.97 -17.65 24.15
CA ASN A 526 -14.30 -17.79 25.56
C ASN A 526 -13.14 -17.23 26.39
N TYR A 527 -13.44 -16.81 27.62
CA TYR A 527 -12.45 -16.27 28.55
C TYR A 527 -12.82 -16.67 29.98
N GLY A 528 -11.91 -16.45 30.92
CA GLY A 528 -12.18 -16.73 32.33
C GLY A 528 -10.95 -16.71 33.21
N THR A 529 -10.96 -17.54 34.25
CA THR A 529 -9.86 -17.66 35.21
C THR A 529 -9.13 -18.99 35.04
N VAL A 530 -7.86 -19.00 35.43
CA VAL A 530 -7.07 -20.23 35.54
C VAL A 530 -7.27 -20.81 36.94
N SER A 531 -7.42 -22.14 37.03
CA SER A 531 -7.46 -22.86 38.32
C SER A 531 -6.10 -23.44 38.67
N SER A 532 -5.40 -24.01 37.68
CA SER A 532 -4.06 -24.58 37.81
C SER A 532 -3.42 -24.77 36.43
N ALA A 533 -2.09 -24.85 36.38
CA ALA A 533 -1.38 -25.25 35.17
C ALA A 533 -0.24 -26.22 35.51
N SER A 534 0.07 -27.14 34.60
CA SER A 534 1.19 -28.07 34.72
C SER A 534 1.72 -28.48 33.35
N GLY A 535 3.01 -28.31 33.12
CA GLY A 535 3.64 -28.61 31.83
C GLY A 535 2.98 -27.84 30.67
N LEU A 536 2.37 -28.59 29.76
CA LEU A 536 1.65 -28.06 28.59
C LEU A 536 0.13 -27.93 28.80
N ASN A 537 -0.38 -28.23 29.99
CA ASN A 537 -1.82 -28.22 30.27
C ASN A 537 -2.18 -27.08 31.23
N VAL A 538 -3.25 -26.36 30.93
CA VAL A 538 -3.87 -25.37 31.81
C VAL A 538 -5.33 -25.73 32.06
N THR A 539 -5.69 -25.83 33.33
CA THR A 539 -7.08 -26.06 33.77
C THR A 539 -7.72 -24.72 34.04
N VAL A 540 -8.87 -24.48 33.40
CA VAL A 540 -9.55 -23.18 33.43
C VAL A 540 -10.98 -23.27 33.95
N SER A 541 -11.46 -22.16 34.50
CA SER A 541 -12.89 -21.91 34.68
C SER A 541 -13.30 -20.92 33.60
N ALA A 542 -14.01 -21.42 32.60
CA ALA A 542 -14.50 -20.64 31.47
C ALA A 542 -15.89 -20.05 31.77
N ASP A 543 -16.21 -18.91 31.18
CA ASP A 543 -17.55 -18.30 31.29
C ASP A 543 -18.63 -19.21 30.72
N ARG A 544 -18.29 -19.95 29.67
CA ARG A 544 -19.14 -20.99 29.03
C ARG A 544 -18.41 -22.31 28.90
N ALA A 545 -19.13 -23.36 28.53
CA ALA A 545 -18.51 -24.64 28.20
C ALA A 545 -17.44 -24.47 27.10
N LEU A 546 -16.25 -25.05 27.32
CA LEU A 546 -15.17 -24.98 26.34
C LEU A 546 -15.41 -25.95 25.19
N VAL A 547 -15.30 -25.43 23.98
CA VAL A 547 -15.25 -26.21 22.74
C VAL A 547 -14.10 -25.68 21.88
N ALA A 548 -13.47 -26.58 21.10
CA ALA A 548 -12.49 -26.16 20.12
C ALA A 548 -13.20 -25.39 18.99
N PRO A 549 -12.86 -24.11 18.73
CA PRO A 549 -13.54 -23.35 17.70
C PRO A 549 -13.14 -23.86 16.32
N THR A 550 -14.12 -23.96 15.42
CA THR A 550 -13.86 -24.08 13.99
C THR A 550 -13.23 -22.77 13.52
N VAL A 551 -11.97 -22.81 13.08
CA VAL A 551 -11.23 -21.62 12.64
C VAL A 551 -11.13 -21.59 11.12
N MET A 552 -11.70 -20.54 10.53
CA MET A 552 -11.62 -20.28 9.10
C MET A 552 -10.24 -19.69 8.71
N TYR A 553 -9.58 -19.01 9.65
CA TYR A 553 -8.35 -18.25 9.44
C TYR A 553 -7.34 -18.53 10.58
N SER A 554 -6.10 -18.88 10.25
CA SER A 554 -5.00 -19.13 11.21
C SER A 554 -5.26 -20.33 12.17
N TYR A 555 -4.97 -20.17 13.47
CA TYR A 555 -5.02 -21.20 14.49
C TYR A 555 -5.56 -20.67 15.83
N PRO A 556 -6.18 -21.51 16.69
CA PRO A 556 -6.62 -21.09 18.02
C PRO A 556 -5.43 -20.93 18.98
N ALA A 557 -5.47 -19.91 19.83
CA ALA A 557 -4.44 -19.60 20.81
C ALA A 557 -5.05 -19.15 22.15
N ILE A 558 -4.36 -19.46 23.25
CA ILE A 558 -4.69 -18.96 24.59
C ILE A 558 -3.71 -17.85 24.97
N GLN A 559 -4.24 -16.73 25.45
CA GLN A 559 -3.47 -15.61 25.98
C GLN A 559 -3.81 -15.36 27.45
N ILE A 560 -2.78 -15.15 28.28
CA ILE A 560 -2.96 -14.70 29.67
C ILE A 560 -3.07 -13.17 29.69
N ILE A 561 -4.16 -12.66 30.27
CA ILE A 561 -4.60 -11.25 30.17
C ILE A 561 -4.69 -10.53 31.52
N ASP A 562 -4.45 -11.23 32.63
CA ASP A 562 -4.20 -10.63 33.95
C ASP A 562 -3.50 -11.67 34.84
N GLY A 563 -2.89 -11.22 35.94
CA GLY A 563 -2.24 -12.09 36.92
C GLY A 563 -0.93 -12.75 36.47
N THR A 564 -0.59 -13.86 37.10
CA THR A 564 0.68 -14.56 36.87
C THR A 564 0.81 -15.02 35.41
N GLY A 565 1.85 -14.55 34.72
CA GLY A 565 2.08 -14.90 33.32
C GLY A 565 1.36 -14.00 32.30
N LEU A 566 0.83 -12.84 32.73
CA LEU A 566 0.29 -11.77 31.87
C LEU A 566 1.14 -11.56 30.61
N GLY A 567 0.49 -11.53 29.45
CA GLY A 567 1.09 -11.26 28.15
C GLY A 567 1.60 -12.49 27.41
N GLN A 568 1.63 -13.68 28.01
CA GLN A 568 2.04 -14.90 27.31
C GLN A 568 0.94 -15.40 26.38
N LEU A 569 1.31 -15.68 25.14
CA LEU A 569 0.47 -16.29 24.11
C LEU A 569 0.99 -17.70 23.80
N ARG A 570 0.09 -18.67 23.63
CA ARG A 570 0.42 -20.06 23.28
C ARG A 570 -0.58 -20.62 22.29
N ARG A 571 -0.12 -21.40 21.31
CA ARG A 571 -1.00 -22.09 20.36
C ARG A 571 -1.71 -23.24 21.07
N VAL A 572 -3.02 -23.35 20.88
CA VAL A 572 -3.81 -24.44 21.43
C VAL A 572 -3.68 -25.66 20.52
N THR A 573 -3.29 -26.78 21.10
CA THR A 573 -3.17 -28.08 20.41
C THR A 573 -4.28 -29.06 20.80
N GLY A 574 -5.03 -28.77 21.85
CA GLY A 574 -6.18 -29.58 22.27
C GLY A 574 -7.02 -28.92 23.36
N ILE A 575 -8.31 -29.26 23.39
CA ILE A 575 -9.26 -28.88 24.44
C ILE A 575 -10.00 -30.15 24.88
N SER A 576 -9.98 -30.44 26.19
CA SER A 576 -10.68 -31.59 26.77
C SER A 576 -11.29 -31.20 28.12
N GLY A 577 -12.63 -31.12 28.16
CA GLY A 577 -13.35 -30.59 29.32
C GLY A 577 -12.86 -29.17 29.64
N ASN A 578 -12.37 -28.97 30.85
CA ASN A 578 -11.85 -27.67 31.32
C ASN A 578 -10.34 -27.51 31.13
N THR A 579 -9.69 -28.40 30.38
CA THR A 579 -8.24 -28.38 30.16
C THR A 579 -7.92 -27.95 28.74
N ILE A 580 -7.04 -26.97 28.61
CA ILE A 580 -6.46 -26.54 27.33
C ILE A 580 -5.01 -27.02 27.30
N THR A 581 -4.63 -27.71 26.22
CA THR A 581 -3.25 -28.15 25.95
C THR A 581 -2.60 -27.19 24.96
N VAL A 582 -1.36 -26.79 25.24
CA VAL A 582 -0.59 -25.83 24.44
C VAL A 582 0.64 -26.43 23.77
N ASP A 583 1.16 -25.73 22.76
CA ASP A 583 2.29 -26.14 21.92
C ASP A 583 3.66 -26.13 22.64
N LYS A 584 3.85 -25.23 23.61
CA LYS A 584 5.11 -25.07 24.34
C LYS A 584 4.92 -24.65 25.80
N ALA A 585 5.93 -24.92 26.62
CA ALA A 585 5.92 -24.60 28.04
C ALA A 585 5.76 -23.08 28.31
N TRP A 586 5.16 -22.76 29.45
CA TRP A 586 5.02 -21.39 29.93
C TRP A 586 6.34 -20.85 30.51
N ASP A 587 6.71 -19.61 30.17
CA ASP A 587 7.91 -18.96 30.72
C ASP A 587 7.69 -18.62 32.20
N LYS A 588 6.46 -18.21 32.52
CA LYS A 588 5.89 -18.12 33.87
C LYS A 588 4.60 -18.92 33.91
N MET A 589 4.58 -19.99 34.72
CA MET A 589 3.43 -20.89 34.82
C MET A 589 2.19 -20.11 35.33
N PRO A 590 1.07 -20.10 34.60
CA PRO A 590 -0.17 -19.50 35.08
C PRO A 590 -0.69 -20.23 36.34
N ASP A 591 -1.33 -19.48 37.22
CA ASP A 591 -1.88 -19.97 38.50
C ASP A 591 -3.29 -19.41 38.76
N SER A 592 -3.81 -19.57 39.97
CA SER A 592 -5.16 -19.13 40.33
C SER A 592 -5.39 -17.62 40.32
N THR A 593 -4.33 -16.80 40.21
CA THR A 593 -4.47 -15.35 40.03
C THR A 593 -4.62 -14.97 38.55
N SER A 594 -4.40 -15.92 37.64
CA SER A 594 -4.30 -15.65 36.21
C SER A 594 -5.67 -15.63 35.53
N LYS A 595 -5.83 -14.72 34.57
CA LYS A 595 -7.00 -14.65 33.69
C LYS A 595 -6.58 -14.94 32.26
N TRP A 596 -7.46 -15.55 31.48
CA TRP A 596 -7.14 -15.99 30.12
C TRP A 596 -8.26 -15.68 29.14
N THR A 597 -7.91 -15.61 27.86
CA THR A 597 -8.84 -15.56 26.73
C THR A 597 -8.38 -16.53 25.64
N LEU A 598 -9.33 -17.14 24.93
CA LEU A 598 -9.12 -17.96 23.74
C LEU A 598 -9.39 -17.09 22.51
N ILE A 599 -8.39 -16.96 21.64
CA ILE A 599 -8.41 -16.08 20.47
C ILE A 599 -7.90 -16.81 19.24
N THR A 600 -7.97 -16.12 18.11
CA THR A 600 -7.08 -16.38 16.96
C THR A 600 -6.16 -15.17 16.85
N PRO A 601 -4.84 -15.37 16.94
CA PRO A 601 -3.93 -14.24 17.07
C PRO A 601 -3.74 -13.52 15.73
N ASN A 602 -3.63 -12.19 15.79
CA ASN A 602 -3.15 -11.33 14.72
C ASN A 602 -1.71 -10.89 15.06
N GLU A 603 -0.79 -11.85 15.00
CA GLU A 603 0.62 -11.63 15.35
C GLU A 603 1.38 -10.90 14.26
N HIS A 604 2.38 -10.11 14.65
CA HIS A 604 3.45 -9.64 13.77
C HIS A 604 3.02 -8.82 12.56
N THR A 605 1.81 -8.25 12.56
CA THR A 605 1.34 -7.33 11.51
C THR A 605 2.35 -6.19 11.34
N THR A 606 2.78 -5.96 10.11
CA THR A 606 3.76 -4.90 9.79
C THR A 606 3.22 -4.07 8.64
N ALA A 607 2.75 -2.86 8.94
CA ALA A 607 2.34 -1.87 7.95
C ALA A 607 3.41 -0.77 7.84
N TYR A 608 4.15 -0.75 6.73
CA TYR A 608 5.34 0.09 6.58
C TYR A 608 5.34 0.93 5.30
N ASN A 609 5.59 2.23 5.40
CA ASN A 609 5.81 3.09 4.23
C ASN A 609 4.66 3.06 3.19
N ASN A 610 3.41 2.89 3.65
CA ASN A 610 2.24 3.01 2.78
C ASN A 610 1.79 4.48 2.66
N THR A 611 1.19 4.81 1.52
CA THR A 611 0.57 6.12 1.26
C THR A 611 -0.94 5.95 1.23
N ILE A 612 -1.64 6.64 2.13
CA ILE A 612 -3.09 6.56 2.32
C ILE A 612 -3.67 7.97 2.13
N THR A 613 -4.49 8.15 1.10
CA THR A 613 -5.03 9.48 0.74
C THR A 613 -6.53 9.44 0.55
N ASP A 614 -7.24 10.38 1.17
CA ASP A 614 -8.67 10.58 0.96
C ASP A 614 -9.52 9.35 1.34
N ASN A 615 -9.22 8.75 2.49
CA ASN A 615 -9.91 7.57 3.00
C ASN A 615 -10.69 7.95 4.26
N ASP A 616 -11.88 7.36 4.46
CA ASP A 616 -12.66 7.64 5.66
C ASP A 616 -11.93 7.14 6.90
N LYS A 617 -11.31 5.95 6.81
CA LYS A 617 -10.47 5.37 7.86
C LYS A 617 -9.03 5.18 7.38
N GLY A 618 -8.16 4.75 8.29
CA GLY A 618 -6.74 4.54 7.99
C GLY A 618 -6.32 3.09 8.20
N ILE A 619 -5.36 2.87 9.10
CA ILE A 619 -4.84 1.53 9.44
C ILE A 619 -5.44 1.06 10.76
N TRP A 620 -6.16 -0.06 10.71
CA TRP A 620 -6.93 -0.57 11.83
C TRP A 620 -6.40 -1.91 12.32
N LEU A 621 -5.96 -1.95 13.57
CA LEU A 621 -5.58 -3.17 14.29
C LEU A 621 -6.74 -3.55 15.21
N PHE A 622 -7.74 -4.22 14.65
CA PHE A 622 -9.04 -4.43 15.26
C PHE A 622 -9.08 -5.72 16.10
N GLY A 623 -8.44 -5.69 17.28
CA GLY A 623 -8.40 -6.82 18.22
C GLY A 623 -7.40 -7.94 17.85
N ASN A 624 -7.08 -8.76 18.85
CA ASN A 624 -6.13 -9.88 18.83
C ASN A 624 -4.71 -9.55 18.35
N ALA A 625 -4.38 -8.27 18.16
CA ALA A 625 -3.08 -7.84 17.64
C ALA A 625 -1.99 -8.07 18.69
N TYR A 626 -0.90 -8.71 18.27
CA TYR A 626 0.22 -9.09 19.14
C TYR A 626 1.55 -8.80 18.45
N ASP A 627 2.42 -7.97 19.04
CA ASP A 627 3.73 -7.62 18.46
C ASP A 627 3.62 -7.00 17.04
N SER A 628 2.66 -6.08 16.84
CA SER A 628 2.45 -5.41 15.55
C SER A 628 3.19 -4.08 15.45
N VAL A 629 3.52 -3.67 14.22
CA VAL A 629 4.17 -2.40 13.91
C VAL A 629 3.42 -1.67 12.80
N VAL A 630 3.12 -0.39 13.04
CA VAL A 630 2.62 0.56 12.04
C VAL A 630 3.63 1.70 11.95
N ALA A 631 4.47 1.69 10.91
CA ALA A 631 5.64 2.54 10.85
C ALA A 631 5.80 3.31 9.54
N ASN A 632 6.17 4.59 9.63
CA ASN A 632 6.54 5.44 8.50
C ASN A 632 5.47 5.54 7.39
N ASN A 633 4.19 5.35 7.71
CA ASN A 633 3.11 5.53 6.74
C ASN A 633 2.77 7.02 6.63
N THR A 634 2.32 7.43 5.43
CA THR A 634 1.87 8.79 5.16
C THR A 634 0.36 8.79 4.94
N PHE A 635 -0.34 9.65 5.68
CA PHE A 635 -1.77 9.84 5.60
C PHE A 635 -2.09 11.27 5.19
N LEU A 636 -2.97 11.42 4.21
CA LEU A 636 -3.60 12.69 3.84
C LEU A 636 -5.12 12.50 3.87
N ASP A 637 -5.80 13.29 4.69
CA ASP A 637 -7.25 13.25 4.84
C ASP A 637 -7.77 11.84 5.17
N SER A 638 -7.35 11.33 6.33
CA SER A 638 -7.71 10.02 6.87
C SER A 638 -7.65 10.02 8.41
N GLU A 639 -8.38 9.12 9.06
CA GLU A 639 -8.41 8.98 10.51
C GLU A 639 -7.06 8.64 11.13
N GLY A 640 -6.16 7.98 10.38
CA GLY A 640 -4.85 7.59 10.88
C GLY A 640 -4.79 6.14 11.38
N VAL A 641 -4.36 5.93 12.62
CA VAL A 641 -4.14 4.57 13.16
C VAL A 641 -5.07 4.31 14.34
N PHE A 642 -5.89 3.26 14.22
CA PHE A 642 -6.81 2.83 15.26
C PHE A 642 -6.41 1.45 15.77
N ILE A 643 -6.22 1.33 17.07
CA ILE A 643 -5.96 0.06 17.73
C ILE A 643 -7.14 -0.24 18.64
N TRP A 644 -7.77 -1.39 18.47
CA TRP A 644 -8.97 -1.74 19.21
C TRP A 644 -8.77 -2.97 20.09
N SER A 645 -9.43 -2.95 21.23
CA SER A 645 -9.60 -4.07 22.14
C SER A 645 -10.99 -4.03 22.74
N VAL A 646 -11.58 -5.19 22.98
CA VAL A 646 -12.95 -5.27 23.46
C VAL A 646 -13.16 -6.44 24.42
N ASN A 647 -14.03 -6.21 25.38
CA ASN A 647 -14.61 -7.25 26.23
C ASN A 647 -16.13 -7.27 26.06
N VAL A 648 -16.65 -8.34 25.47
CA VAL A 648 -18.08 -8.55 25.18
C VAL A 648 -18.59 -9.74 25.97
N LYS A 649 -19.68 -9.53 26.71
CA LYS A 649 -20.44 -10.62 27.34
C LYS A 649 -21.94 -10.36 27.25
N ASN A 650 -22.61 -11.21 26.48
CA ASN A 650 -24.06 -11.23 26.36
C ASN A 650 -24.56 -12.69 26.37
N ALA A 651 -25.84 -12.95 26.06
CA ALA A 651 -26.38 -14.32 26.07
C ALA A 651 -25.74 -15.24 25.01
N ASN A 652 -25.19 -14.67 23.94
CA ASN A 652 -24.75 -15.38 22.73
C ASN A 652 -23.24 -15.27 22.47
N GLU A 653 -22.56 -14.29 23.07
CA GLU A 653 -21.11 -14.08 22.95
C GLU A 653 -20.43 -13.86 24.32
N SER A 654 -19.26 -14.49 24.51
CA SER A 654 -18.34 -14.27 25.65
C SER A 654 -16.92 -14.16 25.12
N ASN A 655 -16.55 -12.99 24.62
CA ASN A 655 -15.31 -12.75 23.91
C ASN A 655 -14.52 -11.62 24.57
N LEU A 656 -13.22 -11.82 24.75
CA LEU A 656 -12.29 -10.75 25.08
C LEU A 656 -11.17 -10.77 24.06
N SER A 657 -11.14 -9.76 23.19
CA SER A 657 -10.15 -9.60 22.12
C SER A 657 -9.09 -8.57 22.55
N PRO A 658 -7.90 -9.02 22.97
CA PRO A 658 -6.87 -8.14 23.53
C PRO A 658 -5.97 -7.53 22.46
N ASN A 659 -5.16 -6.54 22.83
CA ASN A 659 -4.16 -5.91 21.96
C ASN A 659 -2.82 -5.65 22.68
N TYR A 660 -1.76 -6.40 22.35
CA TYR A 660 -0.53 -6.44 23.14
C TYR A 660 0.71 -6.11 22.30
N PHE A 661 1.59 -5.27 22.84
CA PHE A 661 2.93 -4.98 22.32
C PHE A 661 2.97 -4.32 20.94
N ASN A 662 2.07 -3.37 20.66
CA ASN A 662 2.00 -2.72 19.36
C ASN A 662 2.77 -1.41 19.34
N ARG A 663 3.47 -1.15 18.24
CA ARG A 663 4.24 0.07 18.05
C ARG A 663 3.75 0.87 16.85
N VAL A 664 3.39 2.11 17.08
CA VAL A 664 2.99 3.10 16.07
C VAL A 664 4.07 4.17 16.02
N THR A 665 4.88 4.20 14.96
CA THR A 665 6.09 5.05 14.95
C THR A 665 6.39 5.73 13.63
N GLY A 666 6.86 6.98 13.67
CA GLY A 666 7.33 7.70 12.49
C GLY A 666 6.26 7.97 11.42
N ASN A 667 4.98 7.77 11.72
CA ASN A 667 3.89 8.03 10.77
C ASN A 667 3.67 9.54 10.63
N VAL A 668 3.28 9.96 9.43
CA VAL A 668 2.97 11.36 9.11
C VAL A 668 1.50 11.46 8.75
N LEU A 669 0.73 12.18 9.54
CA LEU A 669 -0.70 12.43 9.30
C LEU A 669 -0.93 13.92 9.03
N THR A 670 -1.59 14.23 7.92
CA THR A 670 -1.99 15.59 7.56
C THR A 670 -3.46 15.64 7.15
N GLY A 671 -4.14 16.74 7.47
CA GLY A 671 -5.57 16.89 7.18
C GLY A 671 -6.46 16.11 8.14
N VAL A 672 -7.70 15.84 7.76
CA VAL A 672 -8.68 15.10 8.57
C VAL A 672 -9.51 14.18 7.69
N SER A 673 -10.02 13.09 8.27
CA SER A 673 -10.92 12.19 7.56
C SER A 673 -12.13 12.93 6.96
N PRO A 674 -12.51 12.61 5.71
CA PRO A 674 -13.73 13.11 5.09
C PRO A 674 -15.00 12.75 5.86
N LEU A 675 -15.04 11.57 6.49
CA LEU A 675 -16.17 11.11 7.31
C LEU A 675 -16.11 11.68 8.72
N SER A 676 -15.04 11.37 9.47
CA SER A 676 -15.03 11.67 10.91
C SER A 676 -14.62 13.08 11.29
N LYS A 677 -14.02 13.83 10.34
CA LYS A 677 -13.41 15.14 10.60
C LYS A 677 -12.32 15.07 11.68
N ASN A 678 -11.75 13.89 11.89
CA ASN A 678 -10.67 13.64 12.83
C ASN A 678 -9.45 13.00 12.15
N SER A 679 -8.30 13.10 12.80
CA SER A 679 -7.06 12.41 12.41
C SER A 679 -6.17 12.23 13.63
N GLY A 680 -5.66 11.02 13.87
CA GLY A 680 -4.84 10.73 15.03
C GLY A 680 -4.36 9.29 15.07
N VAL A 681 -3.66 8.95 16.14
CA VAL A 681 -3.22 7.58 16.41
C VAL A 681 -3.57 7.22 17.84
N GLY A 682 -4.06 6.01 18.09
CA GLY A 682 -4.44 5.69 19.45
C GLY A 682 -4.88 4.25 19.67
N VAL A 683 -5.22 3.98 20.92
CA VAL A 683 -5.80 2.72 21.36
C VAL A 683 -7.14 2.98 22.03
N ALA A 684 -8.12 2.15 21.68
CA ALA A 684 -9.45 2.10 22.26
C ALA A 684 -9.67 0.75 22.97
N SER A 685 -10.11 0.78 24.22
CA SER A 685 -10.52 -0.38 24.99
C SER A 685 -11.96 -0.23 25.46
N GLU A 686 -12.82 -1.09 24.95
CA GLU A 686 -14.28 -1.02 25.15
C GLU A 686 -14.80 -2.17 26.03
N ARG A 687 -15.97 -1.94 26.65
CA ARG A 687 -16.63 -2.90 27.54
C ARG A 687 -18.12 -2.99 27.18
N PHE A 688 -18.54 -4.11 26.60
CA PHE A 688 -19.93 -4.39 26.22
C PHE A 688 -20.56 -5.52 27.07
N ASP A 689 -20.07 -5.76 28.30
CA ASP A 689 -20.61 -6.79 29.21
C ASP A 689 -21.97 -6.37 29.81
N ASN A 690 -22.99 -7.23 29.68
CA ASN A 690 -24.34 -7.14 30.28
C ASN A 690 -24.36 -7.16 31.83
N GLY A 691 -23.21 -7.12 32.49
CA GLY A 691 -23.04 -7.06 33.93
C GLY A 691 -22.74 -5.69 34.53
N GLY A 692 -22.66 -4.60 33.73
CA GLY A 692 -22.46 -3.24 34.25
C GLY A 692 -21.14 -2.54 33.87
N GLY A 693 -20.44 -2.99 32.82
CA GLY A 693 -19.24 -2.31 32.33
C GLY A 693 -18.00 -2.42 33.23
N HIS A 694 -17.97 -3.43 34.12
CA HIS A 694 -16.92 -3.60 35.11
C HIS A 694 -15.56 -4.01 34.52
N TYR A 695 -14.47 -3.58 35.17
CA TYR A 695 -13.12 -4.04 34.82
C TYR A 695 -13.00 -5.55 35.05
N PHE A 696 -12.55 -6.29 34.03
CA PHE A 696 -12.23 -7.71 34.16
C PHE A 696 -10.72 -7.98 34.08
N ALA A 697 -10.02 -7.49 33.06
CA ALA A 697 -8.62 -7.81 32.82
C ALA A 697 -7.95 -6.71 31.97
N VAL A 698 -6.63 -6.78 31.79
CA VAL A 698 -5.90 -5.86 30.91
C VAL A 698 -6.24 -6.18 29.46
N GLN A 699 -6.92 -5.25 28.79
CA GLN A 699 -7.35 -5.39 27.39
C GLN A 699 -6.26 -4.99 26.41
N ALA A 700 -5.47 -3.96 26.74
CA ALA A 700 -4.37 -3.48 25.95
C ALA A 700 -3.09 -3.33 26.80
N PHE A 701 -1.96 -3.86 26.35
CA PHE A 701 -0.73 -3.92 27.16
C PHE A 701 0.55 -3.64 26.36
N GLY A 702 1.39 -2.74 26.83
CA GLY A 702 2.73 -2.54 26.27
C GLY A 702 2.75 -1.83 24.91
N ASN A 703 1.82 -0.88 24.67
CA ASN A 703 1.73 -0.15 23.42
C ASN A 703 2.67 1.06 23.38
N GLU A 704 3.18 1.42 22.20
CA GLU A 704 4.13 2.51 22.03
C GLU A 704 3.75 3.41 20.85
N PHE A 705 3.67 4.72 21.10
CA PHE A 705 3.44 5.77 20.10
C PHE A 705 4.67 6.66 20.06
N ARG A 706 5.49 6.56 19.01
CA ARG A 706 6.81 7.20 18.99
C ARG A 706 7.14 7.98 17.73
N GLY A 707 7.55 9.23 17.88
CA GLY A 707 8.11 10.00 16.75
C GLY A 707 7.12 10.24 15.60
N ASN A 708 5.81 10.14 15.85
CA ASN A 708 4.81 10.43 14.82
C ASN A 708 4.68 11.94 14.62
N ASP A 709 4.42 12.38 13.38
CA ASP A 709 4.09 13.78 13.05
C ASP A 709 2.60 13.87 12.69
N LEU A 710 1.82 14.47 13.59
CA LEU A 710 0.36 14.48 13.53
C LEU A 710 -0.13 15.92 13.37
N SER A 711 -0.71 16.26 12.23
CA SER A 711 -1.31 17.56 11.97
C SER A 711 -2.74 17.43 11.46
N GLY A 712 -3.67 18.10 12.13
CA GLY A 712 -5.07 18.16 11.70
C GLY A 712 -5.51 19.51 11.14
N THR A 713 -6.83 19.67 11.07
CA THR A 713 -7.52 20.95 10.95
C THR A 713 -8.33 21.22 12.23
N ASN A 714 -8.82 22.45 12.41
CA ASN A 714 -9.71 22.80 13.53
C ASN A 714 -11.19 22.51 13.21
N GLU A 715 -11.46 21.53 12.34
CA GLU A 715 -12.82 21.07 12.09
C GLU A 715 -13.37 20.34 13.33
N THR A 716 -14.68 20.40 13.52
CA THR A 716 -15.37 19.72 14.61
C THR A 716 -15.54 18.24 14.25
N PRO A 717 -14.97 17.30 15.03
CA PRO A 717 -15.20 15.88 14.82
C PRO A 717 -16.68 15.52 14.91
N VAL A 718 -17.08 14.50 14.16
CA VAL A 718 -18.44 13.96 14.22
C VAL A 718 -18.61 13.03 15.44
N GLY A 719 -19.86 12.72 15.78
CA GLY A 719 -20.18 11.85 16.92
C GLY A 719 -19.85 10.38 16.66
N ASN A 720 -19.70 9.61 17.75
CA ASN A 720 -19.34 8.19 17.72
C ASN A 720 -20.41 7.25 17.12
N SER A 721 -21.63 7.75 16.87
CA SER A 721 -22.69 7.03 16.15
C SER A 721 -22.56 7.09 14.62
N ILE A 722 -21.41 7.53 14.12
CA ILE A 722 -21.08 7.69 12.70
C ILE A 722 -19.73 7.04 12.38
N THR A 723 -18.81 7.01 13.35
CA THR A 723 -17.43 6.49 13.25
C THR A 723 -16.95 6.19 14.67
N GLU A 724 -16.06 5.21 14.84
CA GLU A 724 -15.41 4.90 16.11
C GLU A 724 -14.25 5.86 16.45
N ALA A 725 -13.90 6.77 15.54
CA ALA A 725 -12.92 7.81 15.85
C ALA A 725 -13.39 8.70 17.03
N PRO A 726 -12.45 9.26 17.81
CA PRO A 726 -12.83 10.09 18.95
C PRO A 726 -13.73 11.27 18.54
N SER A 727 -14.77 11.53 19.32
CA SER A 727 -15.69 12.68 19.13
C SER A 727 -15.10 14.04 19.52
N TYR A 728 -13.77 14.11 19.65
CA TYR A 728 -13.01 15.29 20.05
C TYR A 728 -11.68 15.33 19.30
N ASN A 729 -11.18 16.53 19.01
CA ASN A 729 -10.09 16.72 18.07
C ASN A 729 -8.74 16.49 18.77
N THR A 730 -8.21 15.27 18.71
CA THR A 730 -6.99 14.88 19.43
C THR A 730 -5.98 14.23 18.50
N GLY A 731 -4.69 14.43 18.78
CA GLY A 731 -3.62 13.76 18.04
C GLY A 731 -3.42 12.31 18.48
N ILE A 732 -3.23 12.10 19.78
CA ILE A 732 -3.01 10.78 20.38
C ILE A 732 -4.10 10.49 21.41
N TYR A 733 -4.70 9.31 21.38
CA TYR A 733 -5.72 8.94 22.36
C TYR A 733 -5.47 7.56 22.95
N ILE A 734 -5.68 7.48 24.26
CA ILE A 734 -5.77 6.24 25.02
C ILE A 734 -7.19 6.24 25.59
N SER A 735 -8.13 5.76 24.78
CA SER A 735 -9.56 5.78 25.07
C SER A 735 -9.96 4.48 25.75
N THR A 736 -10.10 4.51 27.06
CA THR A 736 -10.48 3.35 27.88
C THR A 736 -11.73 3.67 28.69
N ALA A 737 -12.75 2.80 28.64
CA ALA A 737 -14.02 2.91 29.39
C ALA A 737 -14.61 4.34 29.44
N ASP A 738 -15.59 4.63 28.58
CA ASP A 738 -16.28 5.93 28.55
C ASP A 738 -16.71 6.41 29.94
N ILE A 739 -16.76 7.74 30.14
CA ILE A 739 -17.14 8.37 31.43
C ILE A 739 -18.48 7.84 31.98
N GLY A 740 -19.38 7.40 31.10
CA GLY A 740 -20.69 6.81 31.48
C GLY A 740 -20.66 5.33 31.91
N TYR A 741 -19.57 4.60 31.63
CA TYR A 741 -19.37 3.19 31.99
C TYR A 741 -18.33 3.00 33.12
N TYR A 742 -17.91 4.10 33.75
CA TYR A 742 -17.05 4.05 34.92
C TYR A 742 -17.85 3.57 36.15
N ASP A 743 -17.53 2.39 36.66
CA ASP A 743 -18.26 1.74 37.76
C ASP A 743 -17.86 2.25 39.16
N GLY A 744 -16.88 3.16 39.26
CA GLY A 744 -16.35 3.68 40.52
C GLY A 744 -15.68 2.64 41.43
N ASN A 745 -15.57 1.38 40.99
CA ASN A 745 -15.13 0.26 41.82
C ASN A 745 -13.64 0.00 41.56
N ASN A 746 -12.84 0.84 42.18
CA ASN A 746 -11.38 0.87 42.09
C ASN A 746 -10.70 -0.46 42.42
N ASP A 747 -10.21 -1.15 41.39
CA ASP A 747 -8.86 -1.74 41.41
C ASP A 747 -7.94 -1.08 40.35
N VAL A 748 -8.38 0.05 39.75
CA VAL A 748 -7.59 0.83 38.78
C VAL A 748 -6.38 1.54 39.36
N SER A 749 -6.21 1.51 40.69
CA SER A 749 -5.01 1.99 41.37
C SER A 749 -3.78 1.09 41.13
N VAL A 750 -3.97 -0.14 40.64
CA VAL A 750 -2.91 -1.13 40.41
C VAL A 750 -2.94 -1.81 39.03
N SER A 751 -3.94 -1.52 38.16
CA SER A 751 -4.05 -2.06 36.80
C SER A 751 -5.12 -1.34 35.98
N GLY A 752 -4.97 -1.17 34.67
CA GLY A 752 -5.97 -0.53 33.79
C GLY A 752 -6.34 -1.36 32.57
N ASP A 753 -7.42 -1.01 31.89
CA ASP A 753 -7.81 -1.61 30.60
C ASP A 753 -6.66 -1.49 29.60
N THR A 754 -6.10 -0.28 29.50
CA THR A 754 -4.83 -0.04 28.80
C THR A 754 -3.74 0.18 29.85
N THR A 755 -2.77 -0.72 29.85
CA THR A 755 -1.66 -0.73 30.82
C THR A 755 -0.31 -0.64 30.11
N ASN A 756 0.64 0.10 30.68
CA ASN A 756 2.03 0.24 30.18
C ASN A 756 2.06 0.79 28.75
N THR A 757 1.83 2.09 28.60
CA THR A 757 1.88 2.77 27.29
C THR A 757 2.96 3.85 27.27
N ILE A 758 3.77 3.88 26.21
CA ILE A 758 4.76 4.94 25.97
C ILE A 758 4.24 5.86 24.87
N VAL A 759 4.23 7.17 25.13
CA VAL A 759 3.97 8.22 24.15
C VAL A 759 5.20 9.14 24.15
N GLU A 760 6.08 8.95 23.17
CA GLU A 760 7.38 9.61 23.16
C GLU A 760 7.71 10.33 21.85
N ASP A 761 8.29 11.52 21.94
CA ASP A 761 8.86 12.28 20.81
C ASP A 761 7.91 12.53 19.64
N ASN A 762 6.60 12.43 19.87
CA ASN A 762 5.61 12.76 18.86
C ASN A 762 5.52 14.27 18.69
N THR A 763 5.20 14.71 17.47
CA THR A 763 4.90 16.10 17.19
C THR A 763 3.44 16.25 16.82
N VAL A 764 2.68 17.04 17.57
CA VAL A 764 1.24 17.22 17.36
C VAL A 764 0.90 18.67 17.06
N ARG A 765 0.18 18.94 15.97
CA ARG A 765 -0.16 20.29 15.52
C ARG A 765 -1.63 20.44 15.12
N ASN A 766 -2.17 21.64 15.32
CA ASN A 766 -3.52 22.02 14.85
C ASN A 766 -4.60 21.04 15.34
N LYS A 767 -4.64 20.85 16.66
CA LYS A 767 -5.57 19.96 17.37
C LYS A 767 -6.16 20.68 18.57
N GLU A 768 -7.27 20.17 19.10
CA GLU A 768 -7.77 20.65 20.39
C GLU A 768 -6.92 20.10 21.54
N TYR A 769 -6.56 18.82 21.48
CA TYR A 769 -5.69 18.17 22.46
C TYR A 769 -4.53 17.42 21.77
N ALA A 770 -3.36 17.38 22.40
CA ALA A 770 -2.26 16.59 21.86
C ALA A 770 -2.35 15.12 22.27
N VAL A 771 -2.67 14.88 23.54
CA VAL A 771 -2.87 13.53 24.10
C VAL A 771 -4.17 13.52 24.90
N THR A 772 -5.00 12.49 24.72
CA THR A 772 -6.17 12.21 25.57
C THR A 772 -5.96 10.92 26.35
N LEU A 773 -6.20 10.98 27.67
CA LEU A 773 -6.18 9.85 28.59
C LEU A 773 -7.53 9.73 29.31
N THR A 774 -7.94 8.51 29.63
CA THR A 774 -9.19 8.26 30.35
C THR A 774 -9.04 7.39 31.59
N HIS A 775 -10.13 7.24 32.36
CA HIS A 775 -10.18 6.68 33.71
C HIS A 775 -9.57 5.28 33.91
N SER A 776 -9.43 4.47 32.85
CA SER A 776 -8.86 3.12 32.92
C SER A 776 -7.49 2.99 32.23
N SER A 777 -6.82 4.12 31.99
CA SER A 777 -5.42 4.15 31.56
C SER A 777 -4.49 4.03 32.77
N TYR A 778 -3.58 3.05 32.77
CA TYR A 778 -2.63 2.82 33.87
C TYR A 778 -1.18 2.75 33.38
N GLY A 779 -0.26 3.47 34.04
CA GLY A 779 1.16 3.34 33.73
C GLY A 779 1.57 3.95 32.40
N THR A 780 0.99 5.10 32.05
CA THR A 780 1.33 5.82 30.81
C THR A 780 2.58 6.68 31.03
N VAL A 781 3.52 6.67 30.09
CA VAL A 781 4.69 7.55 30.07
C VAL A 781 4.56 8.52 28.90
N LEU A 782 4.53 9.82 29.20
CA LEU A 782 4.56 10.90 28.22
C LEU A 782 5.93 11.56 28.26
N ALA A 783 6.74 11.42 27.20
CA ALA A 783 8.12 11.94 27.17
C ALA A 783 8.45 12.70 25.88
N GLY A 784 9.06 13.89 25.98
CA GLY A 784 9.66 14.56 24.81
C GLY A 784 8.71 15.02 23.70
N ASN A 785 7.39 14.91 23.89
CA ASN A 785 6.42 15.28 22.87
C ASN A 785 6.40 16.79 22.65
N LYS A 786 6.19 17.19 21.40
CA LYS A 786 6.24 18.58 20.92
C LYS A 786 4.87 18.97 20.40
N THR A 787 4.43 20.19 20.71
CA THR A 787 3.14 20.68 20.22
C THR A 787 3.20 22.06 19.60
N ALA A 788 2.24 22.32 18.70
CA ALA A 788 2.05 23.62 18.08
C ALA A 788 0.55 23.84 17.76
N ASN A 789 0.01 25.05 17.98
CA ASN A 789 -1.40 25.36 17.71
C ASN A 789 -2.40 24.39 18.37
N ILE A 790 -2.21 24.12 19.66
CA ILE A 790 -3.18 23.38 20.47
C ILE A 790 -4.16 24.39 21.06
N THR A 791 -5.46 24.23 20.79
CA THR A 791 -6.50 25.18 21.26
C THR A 791 -7.00 24.87 22.67
N GLY A 792 -6.94 23.60 23.08
CA GLY A 792 -7.23 23.13 24.45
C GLY A 792 -5.95 22.93 25.28
N SER A 793 -5.91 21.84 26.05
CA SER A 793 -4.74 21.47 26.87
C SER A 793 -3.79 20.53 26.12
N PHE A 794 -2.51 20.50 26.52
CA PHE A 794 -1.56 19.50 26.01
C PHE A 794 -2.10 18.07 26.24
N VAL A 795 -2.50 17.78 27.49
CA VAL A 795 -3.15 16.51 27.86
C VAL A 795 -4.57 16.79 28.33
N ARG A 796 -5.54 16.08 27.73
CA ARG A 796 -6.88 15.91 28.29
C ARG A 796 -6.90 14.62 29.09
N ASP A 797 -6.73 14.73 30.40
CA ASP A 797 -6.78 13.59 31.30
C ASP A 797 -8.11 13.58 32.05
N THR A 798 -8.92 12.55 31.83
CA THR A 798 -10.20 12.40 32.54
C THR A 798 -10.10 11.54 33.79
N GLY A 799 -8.96 10.91 34.10
CA GLY A 799 -8.81 10.12 35.33
C GLY A 799 -7.75 9.02 35.28
N SER A 800 -6.67 9.19 34.52
CA SER A 800 -5.62 8.19 34.38
C SER A 800 -4.88 7.93 35.70
N HIS A 801 -4.34 6.73 35.85
CA HIS A 801 -3.62 6.29 37.04
C HIS A 801 -2.16 5.98 36.72
N ASN A 802 -1.28 6.26 37.69
CA ASN A 802 0.16 6.01 37.57
C ASN A 802 0.76 6.61 36.28
N THR A 803 0.33 7.80 35.87
CA THR A 803 0.84 8.47 34.67
C THR A 803 2.10 9.28 34.98
N HIS A 804 3.17 9.02 34.24
CA HIS A 804 4.41 9.77 34.28
C HIS A 804 4.46 10.78 33.13
N ASN A 805 4.58 12.06 33.45
CA ASN A 805 4.65 13.14 32.46
C ASN A 805 5.98 13.89 32.62
N ALA A 806 6.88 13.76 31.64
CA ALA A 806 8.22 14.35 31.70
C ALA A 806 8.63 15.03 30.39
N ASN A 807 9.27 16.20 30.51
CA ASN A 807 9.95 16.89 29.41
C ASN A 807 9.09 17.14 28.15
N ASN A 808 7.77 17.22 28.29
CA ASN A 808 6.89 17.60 27.18
C ASN A 808 6.95 19.11 26.99
N ALA A 809 7.32 19.54 25.78
CA ALA A 809 7.48 20.95 25.47
C ALA A 809 6.20 21.51 24.86
N GLY A 810 5.43 22.25 25.66
CA GLY A 810 4.40 23.14 25.16
C GLY A 810 5.02 24.48 24.78
N ALA A 811 4.87 24.92 23.54
CA ALA A 811 5.15 26.31 23.20
C ALA A 811 4.05 27.19 23.82
N ALA A 812 4.26 27.68 25.04
CA ALA A 812 3.61 28.92 25.50
C ALA A 812 4.30 30.10 24.80
N ALA A 813 3.91 30.33 23.55
CA ALA A 813 4.07 31.56 22.81
C ALA A 813 3.15 31.43 21.60
N SER A 814 2.48 32.51 21.18
CA SER A 814 2.09 32.63 19.78
C SER A 814 3.37 32.51 18.97
N GLN A 815 3.72 31.28 18.62
CA GLN A 815 4.92 30.99 17.88
C GLN A 815 4.66 31.62 16.52
N SER A 816 5.47 32.61 16.17
CA SER A 816 5.26 33.34 14.93
C SER A 816 5.25 32.34 13.77
N THR A 817 4.19 32.35 12.99
CA THR A 817 4.10 31.52 11.81
C THR A 817 5.14 31.98 10.80
N ALA A 818 5.89 31.05 10.22
CA ALA A 818 6.73 31.38 9.09
C ALA A 818 5.84 32.01 8.02
N ALA A 819 6.27 33.14 7.46
CA ALA A 819 5.53 33.80 6.42
C ALA A 819 5.42 32.87 5.21
N ALA A 820 4.20 32.72 4.70
CA ALA A 820 3.91 31.92 3.52
C ALA A 820 4.83 32.32 2.36
N PRO A 821 5.46 31.35 1.67
CA PRO A 821 6.35 31.67 0.57
C PRO A 821 5.66 32.53 -0.48
N THR A 822 6.34 33.54 -1.00
CA THR A 822 5.91 34.28 -2.17
C THR A 822 6.70 33.81 -3.38
N PHE A 823 6.04 33.82 -4.54
CA PHE A 823 6.64 33.46 -5.81
C PHE A 823 6.92 34.71 -6.65
N THR A 824 8.06 34.75 -7.33
CA THR A 824 8.41 35.82 -8.27
C THR A 824 9.07 35.21 -9.51
N PRO A 825 8.47 35.34 -10.71
CA PRO A 825 7.21 36.03 -11.01
C PRO A 825 6.00 35.38 -10.32
N ALA A 826 4.89 36.12 -10.18
CA ALA A 826 3.68 35.62 -9.51
C ALA A 826 3.02 34.47 -10.31
N ALA A 827 2.03 33.81 -9.71
CA ALA A 827 1.18 32.87 -10.46
C ALA A 827 0.49 33.60 -11.62
N GLY A 828 0.35 32.90 -12.75
CA GLY A 828 -0.20 33.49 -13.95
C GLY A 828 0.07 32.65 -15.19
N SER A 829 -0.42 33.16 -16.32
CA SER A 829 -0.16 32.54 -17.61
C SER A 829 1.18 33.01 -18.16
N TYR A 830 2.09 32.07 -18.43
CA TYR A 830 3.38 32.34 -19.08
C TYR A 830 3.57 31.51 -20.35
N SER A 831 4.16 32.09 -21.41
CA SER A 831 4.36 31.45 -22.72
C SER A 831 5.70 30.71 -22.84
N ALA A 832 6.56 30.83 -21.83
CA ALA A 832 7.84 30.14 -21.68
C ALA A 832 8.02 29.68 -20.22
N PRO A 833 8.86 28.65 -19.94
CA PRO A 833 9.20 28.29 -18.58
C PRO A 833 9.70 29.50 -17.79
N GLN A 834 9.14 29.69 -16.60
CA GLN A 834 9.50 30.80 -15.73
C GLN A 834 10.62 30.38 -14.80
N THR A 835 11.64 31.23 -14.67
CA THR A 835 12.57 31.13 -13.56
C THR A 835 11.91 31.72 -12.32
N VAL A 836 11.26 30.85 -11.55
CA VAL A 836 10.51 31.19 -10.33
C VAL A 836 11.46 31.21 -9.13
N THR A 837 11.55 32.38 -8.52
CA THR A 837 12.16 32.55 -7.21
C THR A 837 11.11 32.41 -6.11
N ILE A 838 11.44 31.64 -5.08
CA ILE A 838 10.58 31.44 -3.90
C ILE A 838 11.24 32.10 -2.69
N ALA A 839 10.53 33.00 -2.02
CA ALA A 839 11.05 33.72 -0.86
C ALA A 839 10.07 33.66 0.31
N SER A 840 10.56 33.76 1.53
CA SER A 840 9.74 33.98 2.72
C SER A 840 10.30 35.19 3.46
N SER A 841 9.44 36.06 3.97
CA SER A 841 9.87 37.18 4.83
C SER A 841 10.37 36.70 6.21
N THR A 842 10.25 35.41 6.51
CA THR A 842 10.89 34.79 7.67
C THR A 842 12.37 34.49 7.39
N THR A 843 13.24 35.40 7.83
CA THR A 843 14.70 35.28 7.65
C THR A 843 15.24 33.93 8.15
N GLY A 844 15.92 33.19 7.28
CA GLY A 844 16.53 31.89 7.60
C GLY A 844 15.56 30.70 7.60
N ALA A 845 14.33 30.85 7.09
CA ALA A 845 13.42 29.73 6.90
C ALA A 845 13.90 28.78 5.79
N THR A 846 13.75 27.48 6.02
CA THR A 846 13.86 26.42 5.01
C THR A 846 12.54 26.32 4.25
N ILE A 847 12.58 26.56 2.94
CA ILE A 847 11.42 26.46 2.06
C ILE A 847 11.47 25.10 1.35
N ARG A 848 10.38 24.34 1.41
CA ARG A 848 10.19 23.12 0.63
C ARG A 848 9.11 23.33 -0.40
N TYR A 849 9.24 22.68 -1.56
CA TYR A 849 8.34 22.89 -2.67
C TYR A 849 8.08 21.61 -3.46
N THR A 850 7.02 21.64 -4.26
CA THR A 850 6.64 20.64 -5.25
C THR A 850 6.25 21.38 -6.52
N THR A 851 6.40 20.75 -7.68
CA THR A 851 6.06 21.34 -9.00
C THR A 851 4.96 20.57 -9.73
N ASP A 852 4.49 19.48 -9.13
CA ASP A 852 3.44 18.58 -9.63
C ASP A 852 2.05 18.87 -9.01
N GLY A 853 1.94 19.93 -8.20
CA GLY A 853 0.71 20.32 -7.50
C GLY A 853 0.42 19.55 -6.21
N SER A 854 1.26 18.59 -5.81
CA SER A 854 1.15 17.91 -4.50
C SER A 854 1.51 18.85 -3.34
N THR A 855 1.04 18.57 -2.12
CA THR A 855 1.36 19.42 -0.95
C THR A 855 2.79 19.16 -0.47
N PRO A 856 3.66 20.19 -0.30
CA PRO A 856 5.02 20.00 0.17
C PRO A 856 5.10 19.42 1.59
N ASN A 857 5.94 18.39 1.77
CA ASN A 857 6.18 17.71 3.04
C ASN A 857 7.68 17.66 3.38
N ALA A 858 8.08 16.94 4.44
CA ALA A 858 9.48 16.86 4.89
C ALA A 858 10.43 16.15 3.89
N GLY A 859 9.91 15.36 2.95
CA GLY A 859 10.66 14.71 1.86
C GLY A 859 10.76 15.57 0.60
N SER A 860 9.91 16.58 0.44
CA SER A 860 9.93 17.48 -0.73
C SER A 860 11.25 18.24 -0.83
N PRO A 861 11.77 18.50 -2.05
CA PRO A 861 13.01 19.23 -2.25
C PRO A 861 13.07 20.56 -1.49
N ILE A 862 14.23 20.83 -0.88
CA ILE A 862 14.50 22.15 -0.28
C ILE A 862 14.85 23.12 -1.40
N TYR A 863 14.14 24.25 -1.46
CA TYR A 863 14.44 25.34 -2.37
C TYR A 863 15.78 25.99 -2.00
N ARG A 864 16.77 25.90 -2.89
CA ARG A 864 18.12 26.47 -2.73
C ARG A 864 18.53 27.41 -3.86
N THR A 865 18.00 27.19 -5.05
CA THR A 865 18.23 27.98 -6.26
C THR A 865 16.89 28.19 -6.98
N PRO A 866 16.75 29.25 -7.79
CA PRO A 866 15.54 29.49 -8.58
C PRO A 866 15.10 28.27 -9.39
N LEU A 867 13.79 28.03 -9.47
CA LEU A 867 13.22 26.90 -10.17
C LEU A 867 12.88 27.29 -11.59
N THR A 868 13.13 26.42 -12.57
CA THR A 868 12.57 26.60 -13.91
C THR A 868 11.25 25.84 -13.98
N ILE A 869 10.14 26.57 -14.00
CA ILE A 869 8.78 26.05 -13.95
C ILE A 869 8.17 26.14 -15.33
N SER A 870 7.84 25.00 -15.93
CA SER A 870 7.15 24.96 -17.21
C SER A 870 5.71 25.47 -17.04
N PRO A 871 5.15 26.18 -18.03
CA PRO A 871 3.74 26.53 -17.99
C PRO A 871 2.89 25.24 -18.10
N SER A 872 1.78 25.18 -17.37
CA SER A 872 1.02 23.98 -16.95
C SER A 872 1.57 23.25 -15.72
N GLN A 873 2.33 23.93 -14.86
CA GLN A 873 2.76 23.39 -13.56
C GLN A 873 2.15 24.18 -12.41
N THR A 874 1.71 23.45 -11.38
CA THR A 874 1.33 24.04 -10.11
C THR A 874 2.47 23.87 -9.14
N VAL A 875 3.07 24.99 -8.73
CA VAL A 875 4.09 24.99 -7.70
C VAL A 875 3.41 25.23 -6.37
N LYS A 876 3.60 24.31 -5.42
CA LYS A 876 3.24 24.55 -4.04
C LYS A 876 4.52 24.70 -3.22
N ALA A 877 4.53 25.62 -2.27
CA ALA A 877 5.67 25.86 -1.40
C ALA A 877 5.25 26.12 0.04
N MET A 878 6.05 25.65 0.98
CA MET A 878 5.88 25.83 2.42
C MET A 878 7.21 26.29 3.05
N ALA A 879 7.16 27.31 3.88
CA ALA A 879 8.30 27.76 4.69
C ALA A 879 8.25 27.13 6.08
N SER A 880 9.42 26.73 6.58
CA SER A 880 9.60 26.20 7.94
C SER A 880 10.85 26.81 8.56
N LYS A 881 10.81 27.20 9.83
CA LYS A 881 12.00 27.66 10.57
C LYS A 881 11.99 27.03 11.94
N ALA A 882 13.14 26.54 12.39
CA ALA A 882 13.26 25.98 13.74
C ALA A 882 12.78 27.01 14.78
N GLY A 883 11.81 26.62 15.62
CA GLY A 883 11.18 27.51 16.61
C GLY A 883 10.02 28.37 16.09
N MET A 884 9.52 28.16 14.86
CA MET A 884 8.35 28.82 14.27
C MET A 884 7.34 27.80 13.71
N LEU A 885 6.06 28.17 13.60
CA LEU A 885 5.06 27.34 12.92
C LEU A 885 5.37 27.30 11.42
N GLN A 886 5.08 26.17 10.77
CA GLN A 886 5.11 26.11 9.31
C GLN A 886 4.12 27.10 8.72
N SER A 887 4.48 27.70 7.61
CA SER A 887 3.57 28.58 6.89
C SER A 887 2.38 27.80 6.33
N ALA A 888 1.29 28.52 6.02
CA ALA A 888 0.32 28.01 5.05
C ALA A 888 1.04 27.68 3.73
N VAL A 889 0.49 26.72 2.99
CA VAL A 889 1.02 26.34 1.67
C VAL A 889 0.65 27.42 0.66
N SER A 890 1.66 28.07 0.10
CA SER A 890 1.46 28.97 -1.02
C SER A 890 1.37 28.15 -2.30
N THR A 891 0.32 28.38 -3.08
CA THR A 891 0.11 27.73 -4.38
C THR A 891 0.26 28.77 -5.48
N ALA A 892 1.10 28.48 -6.47
CA ALA A 892 1.20 29.25 -7.70
C ALA A 892 0.99 28.34 -8.89
N ALA A 893 -0.17 28.50 -9.54
CA ALA A 893 -0.43 27.90 -10.83
C ALA A 893 0.25 28.74 -11.92
N TYR A 894 1.27 28.17 -12.55
CA TYR A 894 1.84 28.69 -13.78
C TYR A 894 1.11 27.97 -14.88
N THR A 895 -0.02 28.54 -15.29
CA THR A 895 -0.77 27.98 -16.39
C THR A 895 -0.05 28.29 -17.68
N ASN A 896 -0.15 27.39 -18.65
CA ASN A 896 0.29 27.74 -19.98
C ASN A 896 -0.57 28.88 -20.48
N SER A 897 0.09 29.92 -20.99
CA SER A 897 -0.66 30.92 -21.76
C SER A 897 -1.06 30.39 -23.12
N GLY A 898 -0.62 29.21 -23.51
CA GLY A 898 -0.92 28.61 -24.78
C GLY A 898 0.07 27.48 -24.98
N GLY A 899 -0.42 26.26 -24.85
CA GLY A 899 0.30 25.11 -25.41
C GLY A 899 -0.55 23.87 -25.27
N GLY A 900 -1.69 23.91 -25.97
CA GLY A 900 -2.61 22.81 -26.12
C GLY A 900 -3.67 23.18 -27.14
N ASN A 901 -4.00 22.26 -28.02
CA ASN A 901 -5.03 22.46 -29.02
C ASN A 901 -6.40 22.67 -28.35
N LEU A 902 -7.03 23.82 -28.54
CA LEU A 902 -8.42 24.04 -28.11
C LEU A 902 -9.35 23.67 -29.27
N THR A 903 -10.04 22.53 -29.17
CA THR A 903 -11.03 22.10 -30.18
C THR A 903 -12.44 22.46 -29.73
N LEU A 904 -13.16 23.20 -30.57
CA LEU A 904 -14.58 23.48 -30.47
C LEU A 904 -15.31 22.63 -31.52
N GLN A 905 -16.15 21.71 -31.07
CA GLN A 905 -17.03 20.95 -31.97
C GLN A 905 -18.07 21.89 -32.57
N ALA A 906 -18.31 21.83 -33.88
CA ALA A 906 -19.15 22.79 -34.59
C ALA A 906 -20.61 22.74 -34.12
N GLU A 907 -21.07 21.56 -33.69
CA GLU A 907 -22.40 21.29 -33.13
C GLU A 907 -22.55 21.67 -31.65
N SER A 908 -21.45 22.00 -30.96
CA SER A 908 -21.43 22.39 -29.54
C SER A 908 -21.56 23.90 -29.32
N TYR A 909 -22.30 24.59 -30.19
CA TYR A 909 -22.54 26.02 -30.08
C TYR A 909 -23.48 26.35 -28.90
N ALA A 910 -23.30 27.54 -28.31
CA ALA A 910 -24.14 28.09 -27.26
C ALA A 910 -25.34 28.91 -27.80
N ASP A 911 -25.24 29.46 -29.01
CA ASP A 911 -26.31 30.17 -29.71
C ASP A 911 -26.09 30.08 -31.24
N MET A 912 -27.14 30.23 -32.05
CA MET A 912 -27.05 30.08 -33.51
C MET A 912 -28.14 30.83 -34.29
N SER A 913 -27.93 30.98 -35.60
CA SER A 913 -28.97 31.39 -36.55
C SER A 913 -28.78 30.71 -37.91
N GLY A 914 -29.88 30.14 -38.44
CA GLY A 914 -29.97 29.63 -39.81
C GLY A 914 -29.37 28.25 -40.08
N ILE A 915 -28.76 27.60 -39.08
CA ILE A 915 -28.03 26.34 -39.26
C ILE A 915 -28.93 25.09 -39.10
N VAL A 916 -28.52 23.96 -39.69
CA VAL A 916 -29.04 22.61 -39.38
C VAL A 916 -27.98 21.80 -38.64
N ASN A 917 -28.35 21.18 -37.52
CA ASN A 917 -27.47 20.32 -36.73
C ASN A 917 -27.73 18.83 -37.06
N PHE A 918 -26.71 18.12 -37.54
CA PHE A 918 -26.76 16.71 -37.93
C PHE A 918 -26.25 15.75 -36.83
N GLY A 919 -26.05 16.25 -35.61
CA GLY A 919 -25.68 15.48 -34.41
C GLY A 919 -24.17 15.37 -34.18
N THR A 920 -23.36 15.34 -35.24
CA THR A 920 -21.88 15.37 -35.16
C THR A 920 -21.25 16.45 -36.04
N THR A 921 -22.09 17.19 -36.79
CA THR A 921 -21.68 18.26 -37.69
C THR A 921 -22.82 19.27 -37.78
N ILE A 922 -22.52 20.47 -38.29
CA ILE A 922 -23.53 21.45 -38.71
C ILE A 922 -23.47 21.61 -40.23
N GLY A 923 -24.61 21.92 -40.85
CA GLY A 923 -24.69 22.12 -42.29
C GLY A 923 -25.95 22.85 -42.73
N ASP A 924 -26.24 22.81 -44.03
CA ASP A 924 -27.25 23.67 -44.70
C ASP A 924 -27.04 25.17 -44.43
N LEU A 925 -25.76 25.57 -44.30
CA LEU A 925 -25.37 26.93 -43.92
C LEU A 925 -25.52 27.91 -45.09
N HIS A 926 -26.27 28.99 -44.94
CA HIS A 926 -26.47 30.01 -45.95
C HIS A 926 -25.66 31.29 -45.65
N ASP A 927 -25.66 32.24 -46.60
CA ASP A 927 -25.01 33.53 -46.41
C ASP A 927 -25.69 34.32 -45.28
N GLY A 928 -24.93 34.65 -44.25
CA GLY A 928 -25.41 35.37 -43.06
C GLY A 928 -25.70 34.50 -41.84
N ASP A 929 -25.69 33.16 -41.99
CA ASP A 929 -25.86 32.23 -40.87
C ASP A 929 -24.65 32.25 -39.94
N TRP A 930 -24.86 31.85 -38.69
CA TRP A 930 -23.78 31.89 -37.69
C TRP A 930 -23.99 30.96 -36.50
N ILE A 931 -22.88 30.65 -35.82
CA ILE A 931 -22.84 29.98 -34.51
C ILE A 931 -22.01 30.79 -33.52
N LYS A 932 -22.30 30.65 -32.23
CA LYS A 932 -21.58 31.29 -31.11
C LYS A 932 -21.11 30.23 -30.11
N PHE A 933 -19.88 30.36 -29.61
CA PHE A 933 -19.39 29.70 -28.40
C PHE A 933 -19.22 30.74 -27.29
N SER A 934 -19.66 30.43 -26.07
CA SER A 934 -19.63 31.39 -24.95
C SER A 934 -18.39 31.19 -24.06
N ASN A 935 -17.81 32.29 -23.57
CA ASN A 935 -16.71 32.32 -22.59
C ASN A 935 -15.52 31.42 -22.94
N VAL A 936 -15.12 31.39 -24.22
CA VAL A 936 -13.99 30.60 -24.69
C VAL A 936 -12.69 31.24 -24.24
N ASN A 937 -11.89 30.50 -23.46
CA ASN A 937 -10.58 30.96 -23.01
C ASN A 937 -9.51 30.69 -24.07
N LEU A 938 -9.07 31.75 -24.77
CA LEU A 938 -8.04 31.71 -25.80
C LEU A 938 -6.61 31.94 -25.26
N GLY A 939 -6.42 31.98 -23.94
CA GLY A 939 -5.09 32.12 -23.33
C GLY A 939 -4.37 33.42 -23.73
N SER A 940 -3.10 33.34 -24.12
CA SER A 940 -2.25 34.45 -24.58
C SER A 940 -2.37 34.76 -26.06
N GLY A 941 -3.06 33.93 -26.84
CA GLY A 941 -3.01 34.05 -28.30
C GLY A 941 -2.75 32.72 -28.96
N PHE A 942 -3.76 32.16 -29.62
CA PHE A 942 -3.52 31.11 -30.60
C PHE A 942 -3.11 31.72 -31.94
N ALA A 943 -2.14 31.12 -32.63
CA ALA A 943 -1.62 31.62 -33.89
C ALA A 943 -2.34 31.04 -35.10
N THR A 944 -2.99 29.87 -34.94
CA THR A 944 -3.62 29.15 -36.04
C THR A 944 -4.96 28.53 -35.63
N LEU A 945 -5.90 28.50 -36.57
CA LEU A 945 -7.13 27.72 -36.50
C LEU A 945 -7.11 26.64 -37.59
N ARG A 946 -7.16 25.38 -37.18
CA ARG A 946 -7.43 24.23 -38.05
C ARG A 946 -8.93 23.95 -38.06
N THR A 947 -9.51 23.66 -39.21
CA THR A 947 -10.96 23.47 -39.34
C THR A 947 -11.28 22.33 -40.28
N ARG A 948 -12.24 21.48 -39.91
CA ARG A 948 -12.74 20.38 -40.75
C ARG A 948 -14.12 20.72 -41.32
N PHE A 949 -14.25 20.68 -42.65
CA PHE A 949 -15.44 21.12 -43.38
C PHE A 949 -15.67 20.33 -44.69
N THR A 950 -16.83 20.53 -45.31
CA THR A 950 -17.14 20.11 -46.68
C THR A 950 -17.84 21.25 -47.45
N ASN A 951 -17.55 21.36 -48.73
CA ASN A 951 -18.19 22.31 -49.66
C ASN A 951 -18.48 21.57 -50.97
N GLY A 952 -19.72 21.07 -51.10
CA GLY A 952 -20.17 20.38 -52.30
C GLY A 952 -20.55 21.30 -53.47
N ASP A 953 -20.42 22.61 -53.34
CA ASP A 953 -20.59 23.58 -54.42
C ASP A 953 -19.33 23.65 -55.30
N VAL A 954 -19.44 24.27 -56.48
CA VAL A 954 -18.35 24.46 -57.45
C VAL A 954 -17.56 25.76 -57.22
N THR A 955 -17.97 26.58 -56.24
CA THR A 955 -17.30 27.83 -55.88
C THR A 955 -16.86 27.84 -54.42
N ALA A 956 -15.68 28.39 -54.15
CA ALA A 956 -15.17 28.55 -52.79
C ALA A 956 -16.07 29.47 -51.96
N LYS A 957 -16.22 29.15 -50.67
CA LYS A 957 -16.93 29.96 -49.68
C LYS A 957 -15.97 30.39 -48.56
N THR A 958 -16.48 31.17 -47.62
CA THR A 958 -15.72 31.65 -46.47
C THR A 958 -16.54 31.62 -45.19
N ALA A 959 -15.85 31.57 -44.05
CA ALA A 959 -16.43 31.87 -42.75
C ALA A 959 -15.53 32.84 -41.97
N GLU A 960 -16.12 33.76 -41.23
CA GLU A 960 -15.43 34.74 -40.40
C GLU A 960 -15.45 34.35 -38.93
N ILE A 961 -14.32 34.48 -38.22
CA ILE A 961 -14.21 34.21 -36.79
C ILE A 961 -14.07 35.55 -36.05
N ARG A 962 -15.04 35.86 -35.19
CA ARG A 962 -15.16 37.15 -34.52
C ARG A 962 -15.25 37.01 -33.00
N LEU A 963 -14.70 37.98 -32.28
CA LEU A 963 -14.80 38.05 -30.82
C LEU A 963 -16.00 38.89 -30.37
N ASP A 964 -16.66 38.43 -29.32
CA ASP A 964 -17.68 39.07 -28.48
C ASP A 964 -19.01 39.46 -29.16
N SER A 965 -19.05 39.63 -30.48
CA SER A 965 -20.28 39.87 -31.25
C SER A 965 -20.13 39.57 -32.75
N LEU A 966 -21.24 39.47 -33.49
CA LEU A 966 -21.26 39.27 -34.96
C LEU A 966 -20.59 40.40 -35.75
N THR A 967 -20.42 41.58 -35.16
CA THR A 967 -19.70 42.72 -35.74
C THR A 967 -18.40 43.04 -34.99
N GLY A 968 -18.00 42.18 -34.05
CA GLY A 968 -16.80 42.35 -33.23
C GLY A 968 -15.51 42.05 -33.98
N THR A 969 -14.39 42.08 -33.24
CA THR A 969 -13.04 41.96 -33.79
C THR A 969 -12.89 40.69 -34.62
N LEU A 970 -12.58 40.82 -35.91
CA LEU A 970 -12.26 39.70 -36.79
C LEU A 970 -10.86 39.19 -36.46
N ILE A 971 -10.77 37.94 -36.00
CA ILE A 971 -9.50 37.31 -35.61
C ILE A 971 -9.01 36.28 -36.63
N GLY A 972 -9.85 35.86 -37.57
CA GLY A 972 -9.45 35.00 -38.69
C GLY A 972 -10.58 34.77 -39.69
N SER A 973 -10.22 34.23 -40.86
CA SER A 973 -11.16 33.83 -41.90
C SER A 973 -10.82 32.44 -42.39
N ILE A 974 -11.82 31.58 -42.49
CA ILE A 974 -11.73 30.21 -42.97
C ILE A 974 -12.09 30.21 -44.45
N SER A 975 -11.22 29.66 -45.30
CA SER A 975 -11.53 29.42 -46.71
C SER A 975 -12.01 27.99 -46.91
N THR A 976 -13.15 27.84 -47.58
CA THR A 976 -13.76 26.54 -47.88
C THR A 976 -13.83 26.31 -49.39
N PRO A 977 -12.74 25.89 -50.05
CA PRO A 977 -12.77 25.54 -51.47
C PRO A 977 -13.67 24.32 -51.77
N PRO A 978 -14.13 24.14 -53.03
CA PRO A 978 -14.88 22.96 -53.44
C PRO A 978 -14.18 21.65 -53.03
N THR A 979 -14.87 20.77 -52.33
CA THR A 979 -14.34 19.47 -51.85
C THR A 979 -14.69 18.30 -52.78
N GLY A 980 -15.40 18.58 -53.88
CA GLY A 980 -15.82 17.57 -54.86
C GLY A 980 -17.07 16.78 -54.46
N GLY A 981 -17.75 17.17 -53.38
CA GLY A 981 -19.05 16.62 -52.97
C GLY A 981 -19.31 16.75 -51.47
N TRP A 982 -20.58 16.76 -51.05
CA TRP A 982 -21.00 16.98 -49.66
C TRP A 982 -20.48 15.93 -48.66
N SER A 983 -20.10 14.73 -49.13
CA SER A 983 -19.53 13.69 -48.27
C SER A 983 -18.00 13.76 -48.14
N ASN A 984 -17.33 14.70 -48.83
CA ASN A 984 -15.87 14.82 -48.83
C ASN A 984 -15.42 15.86 -47.80
N TRP A 985 -15.00 15.37 -46.63
CA TRP A 985 -14.52 16.19 -45.54
C TRP A 985 -13.01 16.45 -45.65
N VAL A 986 -12.62 17.72 -45.62
CA VAL A 986 -11.22 18.15 -45.67
C VAL A 986 -10.89 19.06 -44.50
N GLU A 987 -9.60 19.21 -44.20
CA GLU A 987 -9.11 20.17 -43.22
C GLU A 987 -8.43 21.35 -43.91
N THR A 988 -8.63 22.55 -43.37
CA THR A 988 -7.85 23.75 -43.72
C THR A 988 -7.26 24.37 -42.47
N THR A 989 -6.23 25.19 -42.64
CA THR A 989 -5.62 25.97 -41.54
C THR A 989 -5.65 27.45 -41.91
N SER A 990 -6.04 28.28 -40.96
CA SER A 990 -6.13 29.74 -41.08
C SER A 990 -5.27 30.39 -40.01
N SER A 991 -4.55 31.45 -40.36
CA SER A 991 -3.83 32.25 -39.36
C SER A 991 -4.81 33.04 -38.50
N LEU A 992 -4.53 33.13 -37.20
CA LEU A 992 -5.28 33.95 -36.26
C LEU A 992 -4.46 35.17 -35.83
N ALA A 993 -5.12 36.31 -35.71
CA ALA A 993 -4.54 37.55 -35.19
C ALA A 993 -5.44 38.13 -34.09
N GLY A 994 -4.88 38.31 -32.88
CA GLY A 994 -5.62 38.84 -31.73
C GLY A 994 -6.51 37.82 -30.99
N ALA A 995 -6.30 36.52 -31.22
CA ALA A 995 -7.05 35.43 -30.59
C ALA A 995 -6.53 35.10 -29.18
N SER A 996 -6.57 36.08 -28.27
CA SER A 996 -6.09 35.97 -26.88
C SER A 996 -7.16 36.42 -25.89
N GLY A 997 -7.10 35.97 -24.63
CA GLY A 997 -8.08 36.32 -23.60
C GLY A 997 -9.31 35.43 -23.60
N THR A 998 -10.26 35.69 -22.70
CA THR A 998 -11.54 34.96 -22.65
C THR A 998 -12.61 35.77 -23.37
N HIS A 999 -13.24 35.18 -24.38
CA HIS A 999 -14.17 35.86 -25.27
C HIS A 999 -15.34 34.95 -25.67
N ASP A 1000 -16.46 35.56 -26.09
CA ASP A 1000 -17.43 34.83 -26.88
C ASP A 1000 -16.91 34.73 -28.33
N ILE A 1001 -16.97 33.55 -28.95
CA ILE A 1001 -16.50 33.32 -30.33
C ILE A 1001 -17.71 33.20 -31.26
N TYR A 1002 -17.81 34.08 -32.24
CA TYR A 1002 -18.81 34.01 -33.30
C TYR A 1002 -18.17 33.51 -34.59
N ILE A 1003 -18.82 32.57 -35.28
CA ILE A 1003 -18.45 32.12 -36.62
C ILE A 1003 -19.60 32.43 -37.57
N LYS A 1004 -19.35 33.28 -38.57
CA LYS A 1004 -20.34 33.73 -39.56
C LYS A 1004 -20.03 33.16 -40.94
N PHE A 1005 -21.00 32.51 -41.56
CA PHE A 1005 -20.85 31.77 -42.83
C PHE A 1005 -21.31 32.60 -44.03
N SER A 1006 -20.70 32.35 -45.20
CA SER A 1006 -20.95 33.10 -46.44
C SER A 1006 -21.61 32.26 -47.55
N GLY A 1007 -22.22 31.12 -47.22
CA GLY A 1007 -22.90 30.24 -48.17
C GLY A 1007 -22.73 28.74 -47.91
N MET A 1008 -23.41 27.93 -48.72
CA MET A 1008 -23.61 26.48 -48.53
C MET A 1008 -22.31 25.73 -48.24
N THR A 1009 -22.17 25.28 -46.99
CA THR A 1009 -21.04 24.53 -46.43
C THR A 1009 -21.49 23.74 -45.20
N ASP A 1010 -20.77 22.67 -44.85
CA ASP A 1010 -20.95 21.96 -43.57
C ASP A 1010 -19.62 21.92 -42.80
N PHE A 1011 -19.67 21.96 -41.47
CA PHE A 1011 -18.51 21.99 -40.57
C PHE A 1011 -18.62 20.95 -39.46
N ASP A 1012 -17.47 20.40 -39.06
CA ASP A 1012 -17.33 19.37 -38.02
C ASP A 1012 -16.69 19.97 -36.76
N TRP A 1013 -15.52 20.61 -36.87
CA TRP A 1013 -14.89 21.27 -35.72
C TRP A 1013 -13.91 22.38 -36.10
N PHE A 1014 -13.60 23.22 -35.11
CA PHE A 1014 -12.65 24.34 -35.16
C PHE A 1014 -11.60 24.17 -34.04
N ARG A 1015 -10.33 24.08 -34.39
CA ARG A 1015 -9.23 23.80 -33.45
C ARG A 1015 -8.18 24.90 -33.46
N PHE A 1016 -8.03 25.59 -32.33
CA PHE A 1016 -7.01 26.63 -32.12
C PHE A 1016 -5.70 25.98 -31.65
N GLU A 1017 -4.57 26.33 -32.25
CA GLU A 1017 -3.26 25.69 -32.01
C GLU A 1017 -2.15 26.75 -31.80
N ASP A 1018 -1.19 26.45 -30.91
CA ASP A 1018 0.01 27.27 -30.61
C ASP A 1018 1.24 26.81 -31.42
N SER A 1019 2.18 27.70 -31.73
CA SER A 1019 3.40 27.36 -32.48
C SER A 1019 4.33 26.36 -31.74
N VAL A 1020 4.76 25.28 -32.41
CA VAL A 1020 5.45 24.09 -31.86
C VAL A 1020 6.94 24.32 -31.50
N ASN A 1021 7.41 23.91 -30.31
CA ASN A 1021 8.79 24.05 -29.78
C ASN A 1021 9.71 22.79 -29.92
N ALA A 1022 11.03 22.97 -29.74
CA ALA A 1022 12.19 22.08 -30.00
C ALA A 1022 12.44 20.82 -29.14
N PRO A 1023 13.15 19.76 -29.61
CA PRO A 1023 13.07 18.40 -29.03
C PRO A 1023 14.40 17.79 -28.49
N THR A 1024 14.23 16.76 -27.65
CA THR A 1024 15.18 15.71 -27.25
C THR A 1024 15.62 14.87 -28.46
N PRO A 1025 16.91 14.44 -28.59
CA PRO A 1025 17.36 13.63 -29.72
C PRO A 1025 16.50 12.40 -30.05
N VAL A 1026 16.23 12.15 -31.32
CA VAL A 1026 15.39 11.04 -31.79
C VAL A 1026 16.27 9.98 -32.44
N THR A 1027 16.34 8.77 -31.84
CA THR A 1027 17.03 7.61 -32.43
C THR A 1027 16.03 6.66 -33.07
N ILE A 1028 16.30 6.26 -34.30
CA ILE A 1028 15.49 5.37 -35.13
C ILE A 1028 16.37 4.20 -35.56
N GLN A 1029 15.93 2.97 -35.32
CA GLN A 1029 16.60 1.77 -35.84
C GLN A 1029 16.43 1.69 -37.35
N ALA A 1030 17.48 1.39 -38.09
CA ALA A 1030 17.49 1.49 -39.53
C ALA A 1030 16.47 0.54 -40.18
N GLU A 1031 16.30 -0.66 -39.62
CA GLU A 1031 15.37 -1.71 -40.04
C GLU A 1031 13.90 -1.41 -39.71
N SER A 1032 13.63 -0.39 -38.89
CA SER A 1032 12.27 -0.01 -38.46
C SER A 1032 11.57 0.95 -39.44
N TYR A 1033 11.90 0.90 -40.73
CA TYR A 1033 11.27 1.76 -41.73
C TYR A 1033 9.81 1.36 -42.01
N ASN A 1034 8.96 2.34 -42.31
CA ASN A 1034 7.55 2.13 -42.65
C ASN A 1034 7.33 1.76 -44.11
N SER A 1035 8.21 2.20 -45.01
CA SER A 1035 8.18 1.85 -46.44
C SER A 1035 9.59 1.91 -47.01
N SER A 1036 9.85 1.18 -48.10
CA SER A 1036 11.18 1.14 -48.73
C SER A 1036 11.09 0.78 -50.21
N ASN A 1037 12.22 0.95 -50.92
CA ASN A 1037 12.45 0.37 -52.24
C ASN A 1037 13.83 -0.28 -52.28
N SER A 1038 13.88 -1.55 -52.69
CA SER A 1038 15.14 -2.29 -52.91
C SER A 1038 16.06 -2.30 -51.67
N VAL A 1039 15.53 -2.77 -50.53
CA VAL A 1039 16.22 -2.87 -49.23
C VAL A 1039 16.06 -4.29 -48.68
N SER A 1040 17.12 -4.85 -48.07
CA SER A 1040 17.10 -6.13 -47.36
C SER A 1040 17.29 -5.93 -45.86
N ASN A 1041 16.52 -6.64 -45.03
CA ASN A 1041 16.65 -6.60 -43.57
C ASN A 1041 17.49 -7.78 -43.05
N TYR A 1042 18.50 -7.47 -42.22
CA TYR A 1042 19.37 -8.45 -41.55
C TYR A 1042 19.28 -8.25 -40.03
N VAL A 1043 18.14 -8.68 -39.46
CA VAL A 1043 17.78 -8.70 -38.03
C VAL A 1043 17.76 -7.33 -37.34
N THR A 1044 18.91 -6.65 -37.19
CA THR A 1044 19.02 -5.32 -36.56
C THR A 1044 19.58 -4.26 -37.53
N THR A 1045 19.72 -4.60 -38.81
CA THR A 1045 20.36 -3.73 -39.80
C THR A 1045 19.63 -3.79 -41.13
N ILE A 1046 19.79 -2.75 -41.94
CA ILE A 1046 19.41 -2.74 -43.36
C ILE A 1046 20.65 -2.89 -44.22
N GLY A 1047 20.53 -3.63 -45.31
CA GLY A 1047 21.59 -3.84 -46.29
C GLY A 1047 21.05 -4.17 -47.67
N GLY A 1048 21.94 -4.62 -48.57
CA GLY A 1048 21.57 -4.84 -49.98
C GLY A 1048 21.15 -3.55 -50.71
N LEU A 1049 21.56 -2.40 -50.19
CA LEU A 1049 21.25 -1.09 -50.73
C LEU A 1049 21.97 -0.87 -52.06
N ASN A 1050 21.30 -0.28 -53.04
CA ASN A 1050 21.85 0.04 -54.35
C ASN A 1050 21.55 1.51 -54.68
N SER A 1051 22.09 2.00 -55.81
CA SER A 1051 21.73 3.33 -56.30
C SER A 1051 20.23 3.41 -56.57
N GLY A 1052 19.52 4.28 -55.84
CA GLY A 1052 18.06 4.43 -55.93
C GLY A 1052 17.27 3.62 -54.90
N SER A 1053 17.93 2.84 -54.04
CA SER A 1053 17.30 2.28 -52.85
C SER A 1053 16.90 3.39 -51.89
N TRP A 1054 15.79 3.23 -51.16
CA TRP A 1054 15.39 4.20 -50.16
C TRP A 1054 14.58 3.57 -49.02
N VAL A 1055 14.57 4.24 -47.87
CA VAL A 1055 13.70 3.93 -46.72
C VAL A 1055 12.90 5.17 -46.31
N LYS A 1056 11.70 4.95 -45.78
CA LYS A 1056 10.79 5.98 -45.23
C LYS A 1056 10.48 5.68 -43.77
N TYR A 1057 10.64 6.66 -42.90
CA TYR A 1057 10.11 6.64 -41.53
C TYR A 1057 8.97 7.63 -41.42
N SER A 1058 7.79 7.18 -41.00
CA SER A 1058 6.59 8.01 -40.95
C SER A 1058 6.51 8.76 -39.62
N GLY A 1059 6.07 10.03 -39.66
CA GLY A 1059 5.72 10.78 -38.45
C GLY A 1059 6.88 11.04 -37.47
N VAL A 1060 8.09 11.25 -37.98
CA VAL A 1060 9.25 11.59 -37.15
C VAL A 1060 9.11 13.03 -36.67
N ASN A 1061 9.07 13.22 -35.35
CA ASN A 1061 9.03 14.54 -34.75
C ASN A 1061 10.43 15.17 -34.69
N LEU A 1062 10.69 16.14 -35.57
CA LEU A 1062 11.95 16.90 -35.62
C LEU A 1062 11.95 18.13 -34.69
N GLY A 1063 10.90 18.31 -33.88
CA GLY A 1063 10.71 19.43 -32.94
C GLY A 1063 10.86 20.79 -33.63
N SER A 1064 11.87 21.58 -33.31
CA SER A 1064 12.13 22.91 -33.91
C SER A 1064 13.19 22.86 -35.00
N GLY A 1065 13.64 21.67 -35.39
CA GLY A 1065 14.71 21.47 -36.36
C GLY A 1065 16.03 21.04 -35.73
N PHE A 1066 16.27 19.73 -35.76
CA PHE A 1066 17.58 19.15 -35.50
C PHE A 1066 18.63 19.62 -36.51
N THR A 1067 19.87 19.76 -36.06
CA THR A 1067 20.99 20.28 -36.87
C THR A 1067 21.99 19.19 -37.25
N GLN A 1068 21.84 17.99 -36.70
CA GLN A 1068 22.75 16.88 -36.90
C GLN A 1068 22.00 15.56 -37.02
N LEU A 1069 22.53 14.67 -37.86
CA LEU A 1069 22.15 13.27 -37.95
C LEU A 1069 23.39 12.41 -37.68
N LYS A 1070 23.37 11.64 -36.60
CA LYS A 1070 24.33 10.56 -36.35
C LYS A 1070 23.80 9.26 -36.93
N PHE A 1071 24.68 8.36 -37.34
CA PHE A 1071 24.28 7.06 -37.86
C PHE A 1071 25.41 6.04 -37.72
N ARG A 1072 25.06 4.76 -37.68
CA ARG A 1072 26.01 3.64 -37.68
C ARG A 1072 25.89 2.84 -38.97
N PHE A 1073 27.02 2.60 -39.64
CA PHE A 1073 27.06 2.03 -40.99
C PHE A 1073 28.26 1.10 -41.24
N ALA A 1074 28.17 0.29 -42.29
CA ALA A 1074 29.28 -0.44 -42.91
C ALA A 1074 29.30 -0.19 -44.43
N ASN A 1075 30.50 0.00 -44.99
CA ASN A 1075 30.72 0.13 -46.43
C ASN A 1075 31.89 -0.76 -46.82
N GLY A 1076 31.58 -1.97 -47.30
CA GLY A 1076 32.58 -2.93 -47.76
C GLY A 1076 33.25 -2.58 -49.09
N GLU A 1077 32.79 -1.55 -49.79
CA GLU A 1077 33.38 -1.08 -51.05
C GLU A 1077 34.60 -0.20 -50.82
N SER A 1078 35.49 -0.13 -51.82
CA SER A 1078 36.72 0.69 -51.76
C SER A 1078 36.49 2.20 -51.96
N THR A 1079 35.26 2.60 -52.31
CA THR A 1079 34.88 3.99 -52.58
C THR A 1079 33.83 4.48 -51.59
N THR A 1080 33.94 5.73 -51.17
CA THR A 1080 32.91 6.42 -50.39
C THR A 1080 31.56 6.42 -51.10
N LYS A 1081 30.48 6.12 -50.38
CA LYS A 1081 29.09 6.26 -50.87
C LYS A 1081 28.36 7.39 -50.14
N THR A 1082 27.17 7.72 -50.61
CA THR A 1082 26.34 8.80 -50.06
C THR A 1082 24.87 8.40 -49.95
N ALA A 1083 24.14 9.08 -49.08
CA ALA A 1083 22.67 9.05 -49.06
C ALA A 1083 22.12 10.44 -48.75
N THR A 1084 20.94 10.78 -49.28
CA THR A 1084 20.28 12.07 -49.02
C THR A 1084 19.04 11.90 -48.15
N VAL A 1085 18.81 12.85 -47.24
CA VAL A 1085 17.70 12.84 -46.29
C VAL A 1085 16.66 13.88 -46.71
N HIS A 1086 15.42 13.47 -46.97
CA HIS A 1086 14.33 14.31 -47.50
C HIS A 1086 13.11 14.28 -46.58
N LEU A 1087 12.36 15.39 -46.55
CA LEU A 1087 11.08 15.51 -45.84
C LEU A 1087 9.89 15.21 -46.76
N ASP A 1088 8.92 14.47 -46.23
CA ASP A 1088 7.55 14.22 -46.71
C ASP A 1088 7.41 13.48 -48.05
N SER A 1089 8.43 13.49 -48.91
CA SER A 1089 8.50 12.69 -50.14
C SER A 1089 9.96 12.47 -50.59
N LEU A 1090 10.19 11.51 -51.50
CA LEU A 1090 11.51 11.23 -52.08
C LEU A 1090 12.13 12.41 -52.85
N THR A 1091 11.30 13.32 -53.34
CA THR A 1091 11.72 14.56 -54.03
C THR A 1091 11.48 15.80 -53.18
N GLY A 1092 11.13 15.62 -51.90
CA GLY A 1092 10.84 16.70 -50.97
C GLY A 1092 12.10 17.40 -50.50
N THR A 1093 11.94 18.36 -49.59
CA THR A 1093 13.04 19.20 -49.10
C THR A 1093 14.17 18.33 -48.55
N GLN A 1094 15.34 18.40 -49.21
CA GLN A 1094 16.53 17.71 -48.73
C GLN A 1094 17.10 18.47 -47.53
N ILE A 1095 17.19 17.79 -46.38
CA ILE A 1095 17.71 18.37 -45.15
C ILE A 1095 19.11 17.89 -44.83
N GLY A 1096 19.61 16.79 -45.40
CA GLY A 1096 20.95 16.30 -45.08
C GLY A 1096 21.57 15.41 -46.14
N THR A 1097 22.88 15.23 -46.04
CA THR A 1097 23.64 14.26 -46.86
C THR A 1097 24.55 13.43 -45.97
N ILE A 1098 24.29 12.14 -45.95
CA ILE A 1098 25.08 11.10 -45.28
C ILE A 1098 26.24 10.72 -46.20
N THR A 1099 27.44 10.61 -45.63
CA THR A 1099 28.64 10.13 -46.33
C THR A 1099 29.19 8.91 -45.61
N THR A 1100 29.47 7.84 -46.37
CA THR A 1100 29.93 6.55 -45.84
C THR A 1100 31.25 6.13 -46.48
N PRO A 1101 32.41 6.51 -45.91
CA PRO A 1101 33.71 6.04 -46.37
C PRO A 1101 33.88 4.52 -46.28
N ALA A 1102 34.85 3.95 -47.00
CA ALA A 1102 35.17 2.52 -46.94
C ALA A 1102 35.51 2.09 -45.50
N THR A 1103 34.84 1.05 -44.99
CA THR A 1103 35.10 0.50 -43.64
C THR A 1103 36.03 -0.73 -43.66
N GLY A 1104 36.47 -1.15 -44.86
CA GLY A 1104 37.38 -2.28 -45.03
C GLY A 1104 36.71 -3.67 -44.96
N GLY A 1105 35.38 -3.72 -44.94
CA GLY A 1105 34.59 -4.96 -45.03
C GLY A 1105 33.16 -4.81 -44.50
N TRP A 1106 32.24 -5.66 -44.97
CA TRP A 1106 30.81 -5.64 -44.60
C TRP A 1106 30.53 -5.98 -43.14
N SER A 1107 31.50 -6.56 -42.42
CA SER A 1107 31.41 -6.81 -40.97
C SER A 1107 32.05 -5.71 -40.12
N ASN A 1108 32.65 -4.69 -40.73
CA ASN A 1108 33.30 -3.58 -40.04
C ASN A 1108 32.35 -2.38 -39.96
N TRP A 1109 31.80 -2.15 -38.76
CA TRP A 1109 30.85 -1.09 -38.49
C TRP A 1109 31.51 0.12 -37.84
N THR A 1110 31.14 1.32 -38.25
CA THR A 1110 31.58 2.57 -37.64
C THR A 1110 30.44 3.59 -37.58
N GLU A 1111 30.64 4.69 -36.85
CA GLU A 1111 29.67 5.78 -36.75
C GLU A 1111 30.07 6.94 -37.65
N GLY A 1112 29.07 7.60 -38.24
CA GLY A 1112 29.22 8.82 -39.01
C GLY A 1112 28.26 9.90 -38.54
N THR A 1113 28.52 11.13 -38.96
CA THR A 1113 27.67 12.29 -38.71
C THR A 1113 27.41 13.04 -40.01
N ALA A 1114 26.24 13.66 -40.12
CA ALA A 1114 25.83 14.54 -41.20
C ALA A 1114 25.19 15.80 -40.61
N SER A 1115 25.50 16.96 -41.17
CA SER A 1115 24.80 18.20 -40.84
C SER A 1115 23.40 18.19 -41.47
N LEU A 1116 22.42 18.67 -40.71
CA LEU A 1116 21.06 18.87 -41.18
C LEU A 1116 20.76 20.36 -41.34
N THR A 1117 20.00 20.69 -42.37
CA THR A 1117 19.27 21.96 -42.48
C THR A 1117 18.08 21.87 -41.51
N PRO A 1118 18.01 22.71 -40.46
CA PRO A 1118 16.98 22.61 -39.44
C PRO A 1118 15.58 22.67 -40.04
N SER A 1119 14.75 21.68 -39.71
CA SER A 1119 13.36 21.60 -40.15
C SER A 1119 12.47 21.15 -39.00
N SER A 1120 11.53 21.99 -38.61
CA SER A 1120 10.66 21.81 -37.44
C SER A 1120 9.37 21.08 -37.78
N GLY A 1121 8.83 20.33 -36.82
CA GLY A 1121 7.53 19.67 -36.93
C GLY A 1121 7.65 18.15 -37.10
N ILE A 1122 6.49 17.51 -37.30
CA ILE A 1122 6.39 16.07 -37.56
C ILE A 1122 6.42 15.87 -39.07
N HIS A 1123 7.37 15.07 -39.56
CA HIS A 1123 7.57 14.81 -40.98
C HIS A 1123 7.75 13.33 -41.27
N ASP A 1124 7.41 12.92 -42.49
CA ASP A 1124 7.89 11.63 -42.99
C ASP A 1124 9.34 11.81 -43.48
N ILE A 1125 10.28 11.01 -42.99
CA ILE A 1125 11.68 11.09 -43.36
C ILE A 1125 12.01 10.03 -44.42
N TYR A 1126 12.50 10.46 -45.57
CA TYR A 1126 13.02 9.58 -46.61
C TYR A 1126 14.55 9.63 -46.65
N ILE A 1127 15.21 8.48 -46.69
CA ILE A 1127 16.67 8.38 -46.92
C ILE A 1127 16.89 7.65 -48.24
N LEU A 1128 17.51 8.33 -49.22
CA LEU A 1128 17.77 7.82 -50.57
C LEU A 1128 19.25 7.51 -50.74
N PHE A 1129 19.58 6.24 -51.02
CA PHE A 1129 20.95 5.73 -51.06
C PHE A 1129 21.53 5.74 -52.48
N SER A 1130 22.83 6.04 -52.59
CA SER A 1130 23.54 6.15 -53.88
C SER A 1130 24.38 4.93 -54.25
N GLY A 1131 24.39 3.87 -53.44
CA GLY A 1131 25.20 2.67 -53.67
C GLY A 1131 25.27 1.72 -52.47
N ALA A 1132 26.03 0.64 -52.61
CA ALA A 1132 26.13 -0.42 -51.60
C ALA A 1132 26.68 0.07 -50.25
N THR A 1133 25.85 -0.06 -49.22
CA THR A 1133 26.11 0.28 -47.81
C THR A 1133 25.14 -0.49 -46.92
N ASP A 1134 25.50 -0.75 -45.67
CA ASP A 1134 24.60 -1.26 -44.64
C ASP A 1134 24.47 -0.23 -43.49
N PHE A 1135 23.30 -0.15 -42.85
CA PHE A 1135 23.01 0.78 -41.73
C PHE A 1135 22.32 0.06 -40.57
N ASP A 1136 22.60 0.53 -39.34
CA ASP A 1136 22.09 -0.03 -38.07
C ASP A 1136 21.09 0.94 -37.41
N TRP A 1137 21.43 2.22 -37.28
CA TRP A 1137 20.52 3.24 -36.74
C TRP A 1137 20.83 4.65 -37.24
N PHE A 1138 19.85 5.53 -37.09
CA PHE A 1138 19.88 6.97 -37.39
C PHE A 1138 19.43 7.77 -36.17
N ARG A 1139 20.17 8.81 -35.75
CA ARG A 1139 19.84 9.65 -34.59
C ARG A 1139 19.87 11.14 -34.94
N PHE A 1140 18.72 11.80 -34.86
CA PHE A 1140 18.56 13.24 -35.10
C PHE A 1140 18.81 14.01 -33.81
N GLU A 1141 19.67 15.03 -33.85
CA GLU A 1141 20.06 15.87 -32.69
C GLU A 1141 20.41 17.32 -33.01
#